data_AF-A0A5C3P1S0-F1
#
_entry.id   AF-A0A5C3P1S0-F1
#
_cell.length_a   1.000
_cell.length_b   1.000
_cell.length_c   1.000
_cell.angle_alpha   90.00
_cell.angle_beta   90.00
_cell.angle_gamma   90.00
#
_symmetry.space_group_name_H-M   'P 1'
#
loop_
_entity.id
_entity.type
_entity.pdbx_description
1 polymer ?
#
loop_
_entity_poly.entity_id
_entity_poly.type
_entity_poly.pdbx_seq_one_letter_code
_entity_poly.pdbx_strand_id
1 'polypeptide(L)'
;MSDRKKRKLSPDSPTAYTDIQYWISVRSDLLHLSTLAEALSKHRPRAKREDWSHRADDLDREGVALWNASVVQRDVPDDAYRSVSAALRLAGFRLIEAGMEHKPGIESLIHVLQLASKAGASLADVGDLDLAAGVLGSAAKYEDLLRAAEDPQGENAQARARAVVLYYSSRMEAAWGEGNTGVAEFMLEKATESDQYLSLLTPSDRRTLAGKMLGIGKELLRSSTQDGPGGNSARDSVKWIQRAFSIIEPLEDALDTGDGHLRVSRAYFLSSTQDPENLSRAEASLQELIDSVDTSLDHSSVEYQQLRWMRVAILKRRKAPHGPLLEAFRSIIDHMEFSEGNITDILQELRTLGHDHSLVTAIHLHCLQRAFEAQNSSGLVYLDRLLLSLIFHCSKDDDNARTMQQLENALDLLDSKDYELPKIPTTACLTLLWQFGDRHYHAKRWLEAADWFLVGTHRVFGSMSQISNPKCLRKAALCYFQCGEHAQASAVIRRCPPTDAATHYVALLIAAHQAVAAVHEMVHASNFNKKMLLLATRLANESGMKHLLLSVLEALLDASTHGKLEVEAEAVTLVRCIIRLILRMMSEPGADSTRFVPMLLRHFTTALSLVTALESKQNTAIGTKEVSWLWRTAYNTAVQGCSEWDNQEDSVSDLFDISRQLLEIYLRFPVVESEAGLHVFLINASFAGAAGRGKKWTYLRPKHDLYSRKSDHRKAVAQEVVACKNRIQKVFSTTGALGEEDVRRAHSFLNILSVFETEIACQLKTWSRVLEVIEETARTQNVDLGTFEAVTDILWVEKDCPVEVLFAALEAILHASLDCAVLSVEKFSRWLRAICTILLSRNSAADRTKAIGYVEQAVGVLQEHAADDDPQAYPMDERHWLMGTVYNTGIECLHASYLDEAKRWFEAAATICRFVPDGEARSEKIATTYTQLLARYSR
;
A
#
# COMPACT_ATOMS: atom_id res chain seq x y z
N MET A 1 8.08 -77.93 31.44
CA MET A 1 9.40 -78.18 30.81
C MET A 1 9.82 -76.88 30.14
N SER A 2 10.94 -76.23 30.40
CA SER A 2 11.92 -76.24 31.49
C SER A 2 12.44 -74.80 31.51
N ASP A 3 12.20 -74.09 32.61
CA ASP A 3 12.78 -72.78 32.89
C ASP A 3 14.30 -72.90 32.98
N ARG A 4 15.02 -72.59 31.91
CA ARG A 4 16.46 -72.25 32.00
C ARG A 4 16.59 -70.76 32.24
N LYS A 5 16.46 -70.37 33.52
CA LYS A 5 16.91 -69.07 34.03
C LYS A 5 18.38 -68.85 33.66
N LYS A 6 18.63 -67.84 32.83
CA LYS A 6 19.93 -67.16 32.72
C LYS A 6 20.35 -66.70 34.13
N ARG A 7 21.30 -67.41 34.76
CA ARG A 7 22.03 -66.87 35.90
C ARG A 7 22.97 -65.79 35.37
N LYS A 8 22.62 -64.52 35.61
CA LYS A 8 23.61 -63.44 35.69
C LYS A 8 24.49 -63.75 36.90
N LEU A 9 25.73 -64.15 36.66
CA LEU A 9 26.76 -64.19 37.70
C LEU A 9 27.11 -62.75 38.06
N SER A 10 26.97 -62.42 39.34
CA SER A 10 27.46 -61.19 39.95
C SER A 10 28.99 -61.28 40.04
N PRO A 11 29.78 -60.20 39.82
CA PRO A 11 31.24 -60.26 39.77
C PRO A 11 31.94 -60.60 41.10
N ASP A 12 31.21 -60.66 42.22
CA ASP A 12 31.78 -60.69 43.57
C ASP A 12 31.51 -62.01 44.34
N SER A 13 31.59 -63.18 43.68
CA SER A 13 31.56 -64.49 44.39
C SER A 13 32.96 -65.12 44.50
N PRO A 14 33.39 -65.61 45.69
CA PRO A 14 34.71 -66.22 45.89
C PRO A 14 34.99 -67.47 45.03
N THR A 15 33.94 -68.09 44.49
CA THR A 15 33.98 -69.27 43.61
C THR A 15 34.30 -68.95 42.14
N ALA A 16 33.98 -67.75 41.64
CA ALA A 16 34.28 -67.37 40.26
C ALA A 16 35.78 -67.06 40.08
N TYR A 17 36.41 -66.52 41.12
CA TYR A 17 37.86 -66.27 41.16
C TYR A 17 38.69 -67.57 41.13
N THR A 18 38.19 -68.65 41.73
CA THR A 18 38.91 -69.95 41.80
C THR A 18 38.88 -70.68 40.45
N ASP A 19 37.78 -70.63 39.70
CA ASP A 19 37.68 -71.23 38.37
C ASP A 19 38.54 -70.50 37.33
N ILE A 20 38.58 -69.15 37.34
CA ILE A 20 39.40 -68.37 36.39
C ILE A 20 40.89 -68.67 36.59
N GLN A 21 41.34 -68.77 37.84
CA GLN A 21 42.74 -69.03 38.17
C GLN A 21 43.17 -70.47 37.79
N TYR A 22 42.25 -71.43 37.88
CA TYR A 22 42.43 -72.78 37.37
C TYR A 22 42.58 -72.81 35.84
N TRP A 23 41.71 -72.10 35.11
CA TRP A 23 41.80 -72.00 33.64
C TRP A 23 43.08 -71.32 33.16
N ILE A 24 43.56 -70.29 33.87
CA ILE A 24 44.85 -69.64 33.58
C ILE A 24 46.01 -70.62 33.77
N SER A 25 45.99 -71.44 34.83
CA SER A 25 47.00 -72.48 35.06
C SER A 25 46.99 -73.52 33.95
N VAL A 26 45.81 -74.06 33.61
CA VAL A 26 45.65 -75.06 32.53
C VAL A 26 46.13 -74.51 31.19
N ARG A 27 45.80 -73.25 30.88
CA ARG A 27 46.31 -72.57 29.67
C ARG A 27 47.83 -72.51 29.67
N SER A 28 48.45 -72.10 30.79
CA SER A 28 49.91 -72.05 30.91
C SER A 28 50.56 -73.42 30.67
N ASP A 29 49.97 -74.48 31.23
CA ASP A 29 50.47 -75.86 31.07
C ASP A 29 50.35 -76.34 29.62
N LEU A 30 49.24 -76.02 28.95
CA LEU A 30 49.02 -76.34 27.54
C LEU A 30 49.98 -75.57 26.62
N LEU A 31 50.22 -74.29 26.90
CA LEU A 31 51.22 -73.50 26.17
C LEU A 31 52.62 -74.08 26.38
N HIS A 32 52.97 -74.47 27.60
CA HIS A 32 54.24 -75.13 27.88
C HIS A 32 54.36 -76.46 27.13
N LEU A 33 53.33 -77.31 27.16
CA LEU A 33 53.26 -78.55 26.39
C LEU A 33 53.47 -78.31 24.90
N SER A 34 52.85 -77.26 24.34
CA SER A 34 53.02 -76.90 22.93
C SER A 34 54.47 -76.52 22.59
N THR A 35 55.16 -75.79 23.49
CA THR A 35 56.59 -75.43 23.29
C THR A 35 57.50 -76.65 23.34
N LEU A 36 57.23 -77.60 24.24
CA LEU A 36 57.97 -78.86 24.34
C LEU A 36 57.75 -79.73 23.10
N ALA A 37 56.51 -79.85 22.64
CA ALA A 37 56.16 -80.60 21.44
C ALA A 37 56.77 -79.97 20.17
N GLU A 38 56.80 -78.64 20.07
CA GLU A 38 57.49 -77.95 18.98
C GLU A 38 59.01 -78.24 19.01
N ALA A 39 59.66 -78.17 20.17
CA ALA A 39 61.07 -78.51 20.30
C ALA A 39 61.34 -79.97 19.91
N LEU A 40 60.47 -80.89 20.33
CA LEU A 40 60.55 -82.31 19.98
C LEU A 40 60.44 -82.53 18.46
N SER A 41 59.56 -81.81 17.77
CA SER A 41 59.41 -81.88 16.31
C SER A 41 60.69 -81.51 15.56
N LYS A 42 61.51 -80.59 16.11
CA LYS A 42 62.80 -80.15 15.55
C LYS A 42 63.94 -81.13 15.81
N HIS A 43 63.88 -81.88 16.92
CA HIS A 43 64.95 -82.77 17.39
C HIS A 43 64.64 -84.27 17.23
N ARG A 44 63.56 -84.63 16.53
CA ARG A 44 63.15 -86.03 16.34
C ARG A 44 64.22 -86.87 15.60
N PRO A 45 64.46 -88.13 16.01
CA PRO A 45 65.46 -89.00 15.38
C PRO A 45 65.12 -89.32 13.91
N ARG A 46 66.12 -89.36 13.03
CA ARG A 46 65.95 -89.87 11.65
C ARG A 46 65.65 -91.38 11.74
N ALA A 47 64.44 -91.76 11.33
CA ALA A 47 63.83 -93.08 11.41
C ALA A 47 64.81 -94.27 11.33
N LYS A 48 64.85 -95.09 12.39
CA LYS A 48 65.33 -96.50 12.45
C LYS A 48 65.28 -97.17 13.85
N ARG A 49 64.72 -96.53 14.89
CA ARG A 49 64.44 -97.18 16.19
C ARG A 49 62.96 -97.52 16.29
N GLU A 50 62.62 -98.80 16.49
CA GLU A 50 61.24 -99.28 16.72
C GLU A 50 60.56 -98.54 17.89
N ASP A 51 61.32 -98.10 18.88
CA ASP A 51 60.79 -97.34 20.02
C ASP A 51 60.23 -95.97 19.64
N TRP A 52 60.65 -95.39 18.51
CA TRP A 52 60.19 -94.05 18.11
C TRP A 52 58.83 -94.07 17.42
N SER A 53 58.50 -95.12 16.65
CA SER A 53 57.18 -95.22 16.01
C SER A 53 56.07 -95.32 17.04
N HIS A 54 56.25 -96.13 18.09
CA HIS A 54 55.28 -96.21 19.19
C HIS A 54 55.10 -94.87 19.90
N ARG A 55 56.20 -94.12 20.13
CA ARG A 55 56.13 -92.79 20.73
C ARG A 55 55.48 -91.76 19.79
N ALA A 56 55.70 -91.86 18.49
CA ALA A 56 55.05 -91.02 17.50
C ALA A 56 53.54 -91.24 17.46
N ASP A 57 53.11 -92.50 17.51
CA ASP A 57 51.68 -92.89 17.60
C ASP A 57 51.04 -92.43 18.91
N ASP A 58 51.76 -92.50 20.04
CA ASP A 58 51.29 -91.99 21.32
C ASP A 58 51.12 -90.45 21.29
N LEU A 59 52.09 -89.72 20.71
CA LEU A 59 52.01 -88.27 20.54
C LEU A 59 50.84 -87.86 19.64
N ASP A 60 50.64 -88.56 18.53
CA ASP A 60 49.49 -88.32 17.64
C ASP A 60 48.17 -88.57 18.36
N ARG A 61 48.04 -89.70 19.08
CA ARG A 61 46.83 -90.07 19.84
C ARG A 61 46.48 -89.03 20.90
N GLU A 62 47.46 -88.59 21.70
CA GLU A 62 47.27 -87.56 22.72
C GLU A 62 46.95 -86.20 22.08
N GLY A 63 47.61 -85.88 20.96
CA GLY A 63 47.34 -84.65 20.21
C GLY A 63 45.92 -84.60 19.65
N VAL A 64 45.43 -85.71 19.09
CA VAL A 64 44.05 -85.87 18.63
C VAL A 64 43.07 -85.80 19.79
N ALA A 65 43.40 -86.36 20.95
CA ALA A 65 42.56 -86.27 22.15
C ALA A 65 42.40 -84.82 22.63
N LEU A 66 43.50 -84.06 22.73
CA LEU A 66 43.47 -82.63 23.06
C LEU A 66 42.71 -81.83 22.00
N TRP A 67 42.91 -82.15 20.72
CA TRP A 67 42.18 -81.50 19.64
C TRP A 67 40.68 -81.73 19.74
N ASN A 68 40.24 -82.96 19.95
CA ASN A 68 38.82 -83.30 20.10
C ASN A 68 38.21 -82.70 21.37
N ALA A 69 38.97 -82.60 22.46
CA ALA A 69 38.55 -81.88 23.66
C ALA A 69 38.24 -80.41 23.37
N SER A 70 38.97 -79.77 22.45
CA SER A 70 38.66 -78.41 21.98
C SER A 70 37.37 -78.30 21.15
N VAL A 71 36.86 -79.42 20.62
CA VAL A 71 35.70 -79.47 19.70
C VAL A 71 34.38 -79.76 20.44
N VAL A 72 34.40 -80.60 21.48
CA VAL A 72 33.22 -81.03 22.28
C VAL A 72 32.53 -79.88 23.03
N GLN A 73 33.11 -78.69 22.97
CA GLN A 73 32.98 -77.67 23.99
C GLN A 73 32.71 -76.26 23.41
N ARG A 74 32.14 -76.21 22.19
CA ARG A 74 31.98 -75.02 21.32
C ARG A 74 31.03 -73.90 21.81
N ASP A 75 30.14 -74.15 22.77
CA ASP A 75 29.02 -73.25 23.11
C ASP A 75 29.14 -72.49 24.45
N VAL A 76 30.34 -72.35 25.01
CA VAL A 76 30.55 -71.61 26.28
C VAL A 76 30.94 -70.14 25.98
N PRO A 77 30.21 -69.12 26.47
CA PRO A 77 30.46 -67.70 26.16
C PRO A 77 31.64 -67.07 26.91
N ASP A 78 32.46 -67.84 27.63
CA ASP A 78 33.47 -67.33 28.55
C ASP A 78 34.83 -67.14 27.85
N ASP A 79 35.41 -65.94 27.94
CA ASP A 79 36.66 -65.57 27.27
C ASP A 79 37.87 -66.34 27.82
N ALA A 80 37.88 -66.63 29.12
CA ALA A 80 38.93 -67.44 29.75
C ALA A 80 38.96 -68.86 29.15
N TYR A 81 37.78 -69.39 28.84
CA TYR A 81 37.62 -70.71 28.29
C TYR A 81 37.93 -70.78 26.79
N ARG A 82 37.52 -69.77 26.00
CA ARG A 82 37.92 -69.66 24.58
C ARG A 82 39.44 -69.66 24.45
N SER A 83 40.11 -68.99 25.37
CA SER A 83 41.56 -68.94 25.45
C SER A 83 42.19 -70.31 25.77
N VAL A 84 41.61 -71.08 26.68
CA VAL A 84 42.01 -72.48 26.94
C VAL A 84 41.76 -73.38 25.73
N SER A 85 40.62 -73.21 25.04
CA SER A 85 40.29 -73.95 23.82
C SER A 85 41.31 -73.69 22.69
N ALA A 86 41.74 -72.43 22.52
CA ALA A 86 42.80 -72.07 21.59
C ALA A 86 44.15 -72.73 21.98
N ALA A 87 44.50 -72.73 23.27
CA ALA A 87 45.69 -73.42 23.77
C ALA A 87 45.62 -74.95 23.62
N LEU A 88 44.44 -75.56 23.77
CA LEU A 88 44.20 -76.99 23.49
C LEU A 88 44.43 -77.32 22.01
N ARG A 89 43.91 -76.48 21.09
CA ARG A 89 44.16 -76.64 19.65
C ARG A 89 45.63 -76.51 19.31
N LEU A 90 46.33 -75.55 19.93
CA LEU A 90 47.76 -75.37 19.75
C LEU A 90 48.57 -76.57 20.24
N ALA A 91 48.34 -77.01 21.48
CA ALA A 91 49.01 -78.17 22.07
C ALA A 91 48.71 -79.46 21.28
N GLY A 92 47.44 -79.70 20.93
CA GLY A 92 47.03 -80.84 20.12
C GLY A 92 47.69 -80.85 18.76
N PHE A 93 47.70 -79.71 18.06
CA PHE A 93 48.41 -79.55 16.79
C PHE A 93 49.91 -79.84 16.92
N ARG A 94 50.61 -79.26 17.91
CA ARG A 94 52.05 -79.46 18.08
C ARG A 94 52.44 -80.90 18.43
N LEU A 95 51.59 -81.63 19.15
CA LEU A 95 51.79 -83.06 19.44
C LEU A 95 51.62 -83.91 18.17
N ILE A 96 50.57 -83.66 17.38
CA ILE A 96 50.37 -84.31 16.07
C ILE A 96 51.55 -83.99 15.14
N GLU A 97 52.02 -82.74 15.14
CA GLU A 97 53.20 -82.30 14.38
C GLU A 97 54.47 -83.05 14.78
N ALA A 98 54.66 -83.27 16.08
CA ALA A 98 55.80 -84.03 16.62
C ALA A 98 55.76 -85.52 16.28
N GLY A 99 54.56 -86.12 16.27
CA GLY A 99 54.30 -87.51 15.90
C GLY A 99 54.33 -87.80 14.40
N MET A 100 54.32 -86.78 13.56
CA MET A 100 54.30 -86.95 12.10
C MET A 100 55.57 -87.63 11.55
N GLU A 101 55.42 -88.37 10.46
CA GLU A 101 56.55 -88.91 9.71
C GLU A 101 57.50 -87.85 9.13
N HIS A 102 58.72 -88.26 8.76
CA HIS A 102 59.71 -87.35 8.16
C HIS A 102 59.34 -86.92 6.73
N LYS A 103 58.61 -87.77 5.99
CA LYS A 103 58.08 -87.51 4.65
C LYS A 103 56.57 -87.79 4.65
N PRO A 104 55.75 -86.86 5.13
CA PRO A 104 54.30 -87.05 5.17
C PRO A 104 53.72 -87.17 3.75
N GLY A 105 52.74 -88.06 3.60
CA GLY A 105 51.92 -88.14 2.38
C GLY A 105 51.03 -86.92 2.19
N ILE A 106 50.39 -86.82 1.01
CA ILE A 106 49.54 -85.67 0.66
C ILE A 106 48.37 -85.48 1.65
N GLU A 107 47.74 -86.56 2.11
CA GLU A 107 46.64 -86.51 3.10
C GLU A 107 47.11 -85.99 4.46
N SER A 108 48.28 -86.45 4.93
CA SER A 108 48.89 -85.96 6.18
C SER A 108 49.28 -84.49 6.09
N LEU A 109 49.77 -84.04 4.93
CA LEU A 109 50.08 -82.63 4.65
C LEU A 109 48.82 -81.75 4.62
N ILE A 110 47.72 -82.23 4.01
CA ILE A 110 46.42 -81.56 4.03
C ILE A 110 45.91 -81.45 5.47
N HIS A 111 45.96 -82.55 6.22
CA HIS A 111 45.46 -82.61 7.59
C HIS A 111 46.23 -81.66 8.51
N VAL A 112 47.56 -81.72 8.52
CA VAL A 112 48.38 -80.85 9.39
C VAL A 112 48.22 -79.37 9.04
N LEU A 113 48.13 -79.03 7.75
CA LEU A 113 47.94 -77.65 7.32
C LEU A 113 46.58 -77.12 7.79
N GLN A 114 45.53 -77.93 7.73
CA GLN A 114 44.22 -77.57 8.28
C GLN A 114 44.24 -77.41 9.80
N LEU A 115 44.91 -78.30 10.53
CA LEU A 115 45.05 -78.21 11.98
C LEU A 115 45.82 -76.94 12.38
N ALA A 116 46.96 -76.68 11.76
CA ALA A 116 47.74 -75.48 11.99
C ALA A 116 46.93 -74.20 11.71
N SER A 117 46.17 -74.20 10.61
CA SER A 117 45.36 -73.05 10.19
C SER A 117 44.18 -72.78 11.11
N LYS A 118 43.56 -73.84 11.67
CA LYS A 118 42.48 -73.74 12.66
C LYS A 118 43.02 -73.33 14.04
N ALA A 119 44.16 -73.86 14.46
CA ALA A 119 44.82 -73.47 15.70
C ALA A 119 45.23 -71.99 15.64
N GLY A 120 45.88 -71.57 14.57
CA GLY A 120 46.24 -70.17 14.33
C GLY A 120 45.04 -69.24 14.33
N ALA A 121 43.96 -69.59 13.63
CA ALA A 121 42.72 -68.79 13.66
C ALA A 121 42.14 -68.67 15.08
N SER A 122 42.09 -69.76 15.85
CA SER A 122 41.55 -69.73 17.22
C SER A 122 42.41 -68.91 18.18
N LEU A 123 43.73 -68.88 17.98
CA LEU A 123 44.64 -68.02 18.74
C LEU A 123 44.44 -66.54 18.37
N ALA A 124 44.26 -66.24 17.08
CA ALA A 124 43.94 -64.90 16.62
C ALA A 124 42.59 -64.41 17.17
N ASP A 125 41.57 -65.26 17.18
CA ASP A 125 40.23 -64.95 17.71
C ASP A 125 40.24 -64.55 19.20
N VAL A 126 41.19 -65.06 19.99
CA VAL A 126 41.33 -64.75 21.42
C VAL A 126 42.36 -63.65 21.71
N GLY A 127 42.96 -63.06 20.66
CA GLY A 127 43.94 -61.98 20.76
C GLY A 127 45.39 -62.40 20.99
N ASP A 128 45.71 -63.70 20.96
CA ASP A 128 47.09 -64.21 21.08
C ASP A 128 47.82 -64.17 19.73
N LEU A 129 47.97 -62.95 19.20
CA LEU A 129 48.39 -62.72 17.82
C LEU A 129 49.82 -63.22 17.53
N ASP A 130 50.77 -63.03 18.46
CA ASP A 130 52.15 -63.50 18.31
C ASP A 130 52.23 -65.03 18.17
N LEU A 131 51.42 -65.76 18.96
CA LEU A 131 51.35 -67.22 18.89
C LEU A 131 50.64 -67.68 17.61
N ALA A 132 49.57 -66.98 17.21
CA ALA A 132 48.87 -67.25 15.96
C ALA A 132 49.82 -67.12 14.75
N ALA A 133 50.59 -66.04 14.68
CA ALA A 133 51.56 -65.82 13.62
C ALA A 133 52.75 -66.78 13.69
N GLY A 134 53.22 -67.14 14.89
CA GLY A 134 54.25 -68.18 15.05
C GLY A 134 53.82 -69.53 14.48
N VAL A 135 52.58 -69.94 14.76
CA VAL A 135 51.98 -71.19 14.26
C VAL A 135 51.78 -71.14 12.75
N LEU A 136 51.14 -70.09 12.24
CA LEU A 136 50.85 -69.92 10.80
C LEU A 136 52.12 -69.66 9.97
N GLY A 137 53.13 -69.03 10.57
CA GLY A 137 54.47 -68.90 10.02
C GLY A 137 55.15 -70.27 9.91
N SER A 138 55.07 -71.09 10.96
CA SER A 138 55.60 -72.45 10.92
C SER A 138 54.84 -73.36 9.95
N ALA A 139 53.56 -73.09 9.69
CA ALA A 139 52.74 -73.85 8.76
C ALA A 139 53.07 -73.60 7.28
N ALA A 140 53.81 -72.53 6.96
CA ALA A 140 54.25 -72.23 5.59
C ALA A 140 55.04 -73.40 4.97
N LYS A 141 55.87 -74.09 5.76
CA LYS A 141 56.63 -75.26 5.30
C LYS A 141 55.71 -76.41 4.83
N TYR A 142 54.53 -76.56 5.44
CA TYR A 142 53.56 -77.58 5.06
C TYR A 142 52.81 -77.18 3.80
N GLU A 143 52.53 -75.89 3.61
CA GLU A 143 51.98 -75.39 2.37
C GLU A 143 52.97 -75.56 1.21
N ASP A 144 54.24 -75.24 1.40
CA ASP A 144 55.30 -75.43 0.39
C ASP A 144 55.47 -76.92 0.02
N LEU A 145 55.48 -77.82 1.01
CA LEU A 145 55.56 -79.26 0.78
C LEU A 145 54.29 -79.79 0.09
N LEU A 146 53.11 -79.31 0.48
CA LEU A 146 51.85 -79.67 -0.17
C LEU A 146 51.78 -79.14 -1.61
N ARG A 147 52.37 -77.97 -1.88
CA ARG A 147 52.48 -77.40 -3.23
C ARG A 147 53.34 -78.27 -4.13
N ALA A 148 54.45 -78.78 -3.61
CA ALA A 148 55.40 -79.64 -4.33
C ALA A 148 54.96 -81.12 -4.43
N ALA A 149 53.93 -81.54 -3.71
CA ALA A 149 53.44 -82.92 -3.74
C ALA A 149 52.71 -83.25 -5.06
N GLU A 150 53.07 -84.38 -5.67
CA GLU A 150 52.42 -84.92 -6.87
C GLU A 150 51.07 -85.56 -6.50
N ASP A 151 49.99 -85.14 -7.20
CA ASP A 151 48.65 -85.75 -7.11
C ASP A 151 48.21 -86.19 -8.53
N PRO A 152 48.80 -87.27 -9.06
CA PRO A 152 48.65 -87.64 -10.46
C PRO A 152 47.21 -88.05 -10.85
N GLN A 153 46.35 -88.40 -9.88
CA GLN A 153 44.94 -88.74 -10.11
C GLN A 153 43.97 -87.61 -9.75
N GLY A 154 44.45 -86.54 -9.09
CA GLY A 154 43.63 -85.40 -8.71
C GLY A 154 42.57 -85.69 -7.63
N GLU A 155 42.65 -86.85 -6.97
CA GLU A 155 41.67 -87.29 -5.96
C GLU A 155 41.63 -86.33 -4.77
N ASN A 156 42.74 -85.65 -4.47
CA ASN A 156 42.88 -84.76 -3.33
C ASN A 156 42.73 -83.27 -3.71
N ALA A 157 42.42 -82.94 -4.96
CA ALA A 157 42.42 -81.56 -5.47
C ALA A 157 41.51 -80.61 -4.66
N GLN A 158 40.30 -81.05 -4.30
CA GLN A 158 39.36 -80.24 -3.51
C GLN A 158 39.81 -80.09 -2.04
N ALA A 159 40.28 -81.17 -1.42
CA ALA A 159 40.75 -81.15 -0.03
C ALA A 159 42.02 -80.29 0.11
N ARG A 160 42.90 -80.34 -0.88
CA ARG A 160 44.09 -79.49 -1.03
C ARG A 160 43.71 -78.03 -1.19
N ALA A 161 42.79 -77.69 -2.10
CA ALA A 161 42.32 -76.32 -2.30
C ALA A 161 41.75 -75.72 -1.00
N ARG A 162 40.90 -76.47 -0.29
CA ARG A 162 40.34 -76.06 1.01
C ARG A 162 41.41 -75.82 2.06
N ALA A 163 42.40 -76.71 2.19
CA ALA A 163 43.47 -76.56 3.17
C ALA A 163 44.35 -75.34 2.89
N VAL A 164 44.71 -75.11 1.64
CA VAL A 164 45.54 -73.97 1.20
C VAL A 164 44.81 -72.64 1.39
N VAL A 165 43.53 -72.56 0.99
CA VAL A 165 42.74 -71.33 1.17
C VAL A 165 42.46 -71.06 2.64
N LEU A 166 42.17 -72.10 3.43
CA LEU A 166 42.02 -71.95 4.88
C LEU A 166 43.30 -71.39 5.50
N TYR A 167 44.47 -71.89 5.09
CA TYR A 167 45.77 -71.39 5.51
C TYR A 167 45.96 -69.90 5.19
N TYR A 168 45.82 -69.51 3.92
CA TYR A 168 46.00 -68.11 3.53
C TYR A 168 44.99 -67.20 4.22
N SER A 169 43.72 -67.61 4.33
CA SER A 169 42.68 -66.81 5.00
C SER A 169 42.92 -66.65 6.50
N SER A 170 43.37 -67.70 7.20
CA SER A 170 43.70 -67.61 8.63
C SER A 170 44.95 -66.76 8.87
N ARG A 171 45.96 -66.86 7.99
CA ARG A 171 47.18 -66.04 8.06
C ARG A 171 46.93 -64.58 7.73
N MET A 172 46.02 -64.31 6.80
CA MET A 172 45.53 -62.98 6.48
C MET A 172 44.89 -62.31 7.70
N GLU A 173 43.97 -62.98 8.39
CA GLU A 173 43.32 -62.42 9.60
C GLU A 173 44.28 -62.22 10.77
N ALA A 174 45.17 -63.20 11.02
CA ALA A 174 46.16 -63.07 12.08
C ALA A 174 47.12 -61.91 11.82
N ALA A 175 47.64 -61.78 10.59
CA ALA A 175 48.52 -60.67 10.20
C ALA A 175 47.81 -59.31 10.25
N TRP A 176 46.51 -59.27 9.92
CA TRP A 176 45.68 -58.08 10.08
C TRP A 176 45.57 -57.68 11.56
N GLY A 177 45.26 -58.64 12.45
CA GLY A 177 45.20 -58.41 13.89
C GLY A 177 46.52 -57.91 14.49
N GLU A 178 47.67 -58.39 13.99
CA GLU A 178 49.01 -57.91 14.38
C GLU A 178 49.33 -56.48 13.92
N GLY A 179 48.47 -55.87 13.09
CA GLY A 179 48.75 -54.60 12.44
C GLY A 179 49.75 -54.71 11.27
N ASN A 180 50.07 -55.92 10.80
CA ASN A 180 50.95 -56.15 9.65
C ASN A 180 50.15 -56.21 8.34
N THR A 181 49.71 -55.02 7.90
CA THR A 181 48.85 -54.86 6.73
C THR A 181 49.47 -55.42 5.44
N GLY A 182 50.78 -55.26 5.24
CA GLY A 182 51.46 -55.77 4.05
C GLY A 182 51.43 -57.30 3.93
N VAL A 183 51.55 -58.03 5.05
CA VAL A 183 51.41 -59.50 5.05
C VAL A 183 49.95 -59.90 4.86
N ALA A 184 49.00 -59.18 5.46
CA ALA A 184 47.57 -59.44 5.25
C ALA A 184 47.19 -59.29 3.77
N GLU A 185 47.68 -58.25 3.08
CA GLU A 185 47.46 -58.03 1.65
C GLU A 185 48.11 -59.12 0.78
N PHE A 186 49.35 -59.50 1.06
CA PHE A 186 50.01 -60.57 0.33
C PHE A 186 49.27 -61.91 0.48
N MET A 187 48.75 -62.20 1.67
CA MET A 187 47.96 -63.41 1.91
C MET A 187 46.57 -63.34 1.25
N LEU A 188 45.95 -62.16 1.18
CA LEU A 188 44.73 -61.92 0.39
C LEU A 188 44.98 -62.21 -1.10
N GLU A 189 46.10 -61.72 -1.65
CA GLU A 189 46.50 -62.02 -3.02
C GLU A 189 46.64 -63.54 -3.18
N LYS A 190 47.41 -64.23 -2.34
CA LYS A 190 47.57 -65.69 -2.44
C LYS A 190 46.28 -66.49 -2.28
N ALA A 191 45.37 -66.05 -1.41
CA ALA A 191 44.05 -66.67 -1.24
C ALA A 191 43.15 -66.52 -2.47
N THR A 192 43.42 -65.52 -3.33
CA THR A 192 42.56 -65.13 -4.45
C THR A 192 43.22 -65.17 -5.83
N GLU A 193 44.54 -65.41 -5.91
CA GLU A 193 45.36 -65.39 -7.13
C GLU A 193 45.15 -66.62 -8.02
N SER A 194 44.77 -67.77 -7.46
CA SER A 194 44.47 -68.99 -8.21
C SER A 194 42.97 -69.22 -8.33
N ASP A 195 42.39 -68.78 -9.45
CA ASP A 195 41.03 -69.13 -9.86
C ASP A 195 40.80 -70.66 -9.86
N GLN A 196 41.87 -71.43 -10.07
CA GLN A 196 41.86 -72.88 -9.97
C GLN A 196 41.45 -73.38 -8.57
N TYR A 197 41.96 -72.79 -7.48
CA TYR A 197 41.56 -73.17 -6.13
C TYR A 197 40.16 -72.68 -5.81
N LEU A 198 39.81 -71.44 -6.17
CA LEU A 198 38.47 -70.90 -5.95
C LEU A 198 37.40 -71.77 -6.63
N SER A 199 37.63 -72.22 -7.87
CA SER A 199 36.74 -73.12 -8.62
C SER A 199 36.42 -74.45 -7.91
N LEU A 200 37.34 -74.95 -7.09
CA LEU A 200 37.23 -76.22 -6.37
C LEU A 200 36.59 -76.10 -4.98
N LEU A 201 36.48 -74.87 -4.45
CA LEU A 201 35.85 -74.60 -3.15
C LEU A 201 34.33 -74.77 -3.21
N THR A 202 33.73 -75.22 -2.11
CA THR A 202 32.26 -75.23 -2.01
C THR A 202 31.72 -73.81 -1.77
N PRO A 203 30.44 -73.56 -2.06
CA PRO A 203 29.80 -72.26 -1.78
C PRO A 203 29.97 -71.81 -0.32
N SER A 204 29.93 -72.74 0.64
CA SER A 204 30.16 -72.43 2.06
C SER A 204 31.59 -71.96 2.34
N ASP A 205 32.59 -72.54 1.67
CA ASP A 205 34.00 -72.17 1.87
C ASP A 205 34.28 -70.78 1.28
N ARG A 206 33.72 -70.49 0.10
CA ARG A 206 33.80 -69.17 -0.54
C ARG A 206 33.10 -68.09 0.28
N ARG A 207 31.91 -68.36 0.82
CA ARG A 207 31.22 -67.44 1.75
C ARG A 207 32.03 -67.20 3.01
N THR A 208 32.65 -68.24 3.56
CA THR A 208 33.52 -68.10 4.74
C THR A 208 34.70 -67.19 4.41
N LEU A 209 35.40 -67.41 3.30
CA LEU A 209 36.53 -66.60 2.85
C LEU A 209 36.13 -65.13 2.64
N ALA A 210 35.02 -64.88 1.94
CA ALA A 210 34.51 -63.54 1.71
C ALA A 210 34.03 -62.86 3.00
N GLY A 211 33.45 -63.61 3.94
CA GLY A 211 33.07 -63.12 5.27
C GLY A 211 34.26 -62.56 6.05
N LYS A 212 35.41 -63.24 5.99
CA LYS A 212 36.67 -62.77 6.61
C LYS A 212 37.17 -61.46 5.98
N MET A 213 37.18 -61.38 4.65
CA MET A 213 37.56 -60.16 3.91
C MET A 213 36.61 -58.99 4.21
N LEU A 214 35.31 -59.26 4.29
CA LEU A 214 34.29 -58.27 4.65
C LEU A 214 34.45 -57.80 6.10
N GLY A 215 34.88 -58.67 7.01
CA GLY A 215 35.23 -58.32 8.38
C GLY A 215 36.32 -57.25 8.45
N ILE A 216 37.43 -57.49 7.75
CA ILE A 216 38.54 -56.53 7.61
C ILE A 216 38.07 -55.23 6.97
N GLY A 217 37.32 -55.31 5.86
CA GLY A 217 36.77 -54.14 5.17
C GLY A 217 35.85 -53.29 6.04
N LYS A 218 35.04 -53.90 6.93
CA LYS A 218 34.16 -53.21 7.88
C LYS A 218 34.94 -52.50 8.99
N GLU A 219 35.98 -53.14 9.51
CA GLU A 219 36.84 -52.56 10.54
C GLU A 219 37.56 -51.32 10.00
N LEU A 220 38.05 -51.39 8.76
CA LEU A 220 38.62 -50.26 8.01
C LEU A 220 37.63 -49.10 7.78
N LEU A 221 36.34 -49.38 7.54
CA LEU A 221 35.31 -48.32 7.44
C LEU A 221 35.02 -47.67 8.79
N ARG A 222 35.01 -48.45 9.87
CA ARG A 222 34.79 -47.90 11.22
C ARG A 222 35.96 -47.02 11.66
N SER A 223 37.20 -47.44 11.42
CA SER A 223 38.38 -46.62 11.75
C SER A 223 38.44 -45.33 10.92
N SER A 224 37.97 -45.35 9.66
CA SER A 224 37.92 -44.14 8.81
C SER A 224 36.98 -43.04 9.34
N THR A 225 36.02 -43.36 10.23
CA THR A 225 35.17 -42.33 10.86
C THR A 225 35.87 -41.60 12.02
N GLN A 226 36.97 -42.13 12.55
CA GLN A 226 37.73 -41.55 13.67
C GLN A 226 38.93 -40.71 13.19
N ASP A 227 39.57 -41.10 12.08
CA ASP A 227 40.78 -40.42 11.55
C ASP A 227 40.48 -39.25 10.58
N GLY A 228 39.21 -38.89 10.42
CA GLY A 228 38.78 -37.87 9.47
C GLY A 228 38.82 -38.34 8.00
N PRO A 229 38.33 -37.51 7.06
CA PRO A 229 37.97 -37.94 5.71
C PRO A 229 39.16 -38.20 4.76
N GLY A 230 40.37 -38.41 5.27
CA GLY A 230 41.61 -38.47 4.49
C GLY A 230 42.54 -39.66 4.77
N GLY A 231 42.09 -40.73 5.46
CA GLY A 231 42.92 -41.91 5.73
C GLY A 231 42.96 -42.93 4.57
N ASN A 232 44.10 -43.60 4.36
CA ASN A 232 44.23 -44.75 3.43
C ASN A 232 43.19 -45.85 3.71
N SER A 233 42.70 -45.93 4.95
CA SER A 233 41.74 -46.92 5.43
C SER A 233 40.45 -47.03 4.60
N ALA A 234 39.92 -45.91 4.08
CA ALA A 234 38.70 -45.93 3.27
C ALA A 234 38.95 -46.52 1.86
N ARG A 235 40.10 -46.22 1.25
CA ARG A 235 40.53 -46.79 -0.03
C ARG A 235 40.83 -48.27 0.11
N ASP A 236 41.54 -48.63 1.17
CA ASP A 236 41.90 -50.01 1.44
C ASP A 236 40.64 -50.84 1.72
N SER A 237 39.67 -50.28 2.45
CA SER A 237 38.35 -50.92 2.64
C SER A 237 37.66 -51.27 1.32
N VAL A 238 37.65 -50.35 0.35
CA VAL A 238 37.07 -50.62 -0.98
C VAL A 238 37.71 -51.85 -1.62
N LYS A 239 39.05 -51.97 -1.57
CA LYS A 239 39.78 -53.14 -2.10
C LYS A 239 39.35 -54.44 -1.44
N TRP A 240 39.26 -54.46 -0.10
CA TRP A 240 38.84 -55.63 0.67
C TRP A 240 37.39 -56.04 0.39
N ILE A 241 36.47 -55.07 0.33
CA ILE A 241 35.05 -55.30 0.10
C ILE A 241 34.79 -55.75 -1.34
N GLN A 242 35.39 -55.10 -2.34
CA GLN A 242 35.29 -55.52 -3.75
C GLN A 242 35.77 -56.94 -3.95
N ARG A 243 36.90 -57.32 -3.34
CA ARG A 243 37.46 -58.67 -3.48
C ARG A 243 36.55 -59.72 -2.84
N ALA A 244 35.99 -59.42 -1.68
CA ALA A 244 34.99 -60.27 -1.04
C ALA A 244 33.79 -60.54 -1.96
N PHE A 245 33.27 -59.51 -2.63
CA PHE A 245 32.16 -59.64 -3.58
C PHE A 245 32.56 -60.42 -4.84
N SER A 246 33.74 -60.18 -5.42
CA SER A 246 34.19 -60.92 -6.62
C SER A 246 34.25 -62.44 -6.43
N ILE A 247 34.42 -62.92 -5.20
CA ILE A 247 34.47 -64.36 -4.86
C ILE A 247 33.05 -64.94 -4.69
N ILE A 248 32.09 -64.10 -4.28
CA ILE A 248 30.69 -64.46 -4.08
C ILE A 248 29.86 -64.29 -5.37
N GLU A 249 30.18 -63.34 -6.23
CA GLU A 249 29.44 -62.99 -7.45
C GLU A 249 29.07 -64.21 -8.32
N PRO A 250 29.92 -65.26 -8.50
CA PRO A 250 29.53 -66.47 -9.23
C PRO A 250 28.54 -67.41 -8.51
N LEU A 251 28.16 -67.10 -7.27
CA LEU A 251 27.35 -67.95 -6.37
C LEU A 251 25.93 -67.43 -6.10
N GLU A 252 25.58 -66.21 -6.50
CA GLU A 252 24.34 -65.55 -6.05
C GLU A 252 23.09 -65.92 -6.85
N ASP A 253 22.08 -66.40 -6.10
CA ASP A 253 20.66 -66.07 -6.28
C ASP A 253 20.42 -64.62 -5.77
N ALA A 254 19.55 -63.89 -6.45
CA ALA A 254 19.38 -62.43 -6.45
C ALA A 254 19.03 -61.68 -5.12
N LEU A 255 19.10 -62.32 -3.94
CA LEU A 255 18.57 -61.74 -2.69
C LEU A 255 19.62 -61.10 -1.75
N ASP A 256 20.92 -61.36 -1.91
CA ASP A 256 21.98 -60.85 -1.01
C ASP A 256 22.78 -59.66 -1.60
N THR A 257 22.55 -59.33 -2.87
CA THR A 257 23.34 -58.35 -3.64
C THR A 257 23.12 -56.90 -3.15
N GLY A 258 21.93 -56.58 -2.62
CA GLY A 258 21.53 -55.22 -2.26
C GLY A 258 22.31 -54.58 -1.09
N ASP A 259 22.59 -55.33 -0.01
CA ASP A 259 23.37 -54.85 1.14
C ASP A 259 24.86 -54.67 0.76
N GLY A 260 25.32 -55.40 -0.26
CA GLY A 260 26.66 -55.27 -0.81
C GLY A 260 26.89 -53.98 -1.58
N HIS A 261 26.02 -53.69 -2.57
CA HIS A 261 26.10 -52.45 -3.35
C HIS A 261 25.98 -51.19 -2.48
N LEU A 262 25.15 -51.22 -1.44
CA LEU A 262 25.03 -50.12 -0.47
C LEU A 262 26.36 -49.87 0.27
N ARG A 263 27.00 -50.93 0.78
CA ARG A 263 28.28 -50.82 1.52
C ARG A 263 29.41 -50.34 0.60
N VAL A 264 29.45 -50.83 -0.62
CA VAL A 264 30.40 -50.40 -1.66
C VAL A 264 30.19 -48.92 -2.01
N SER A 265 28.95 -48.49 -2.25
CA SER A 265 28.63 -47.08 -2.51
C SER A 265 29.02 -46.16 -1.34
N ARG A 266 28.80 -46.60 -0.08
CA ARG A 266 29.22 -45.86 1.12
C ARG A 266 30.74 -45.76 1.22
N ALA A 267 31.45 -46.85 0.94
CA ALA A 267 32.92 -46.88 0.93
C ALA A 267 33.49 -45.93 -0.14
N TYR A 268 32.94 -45.95 -1.36
CA TYR A 268 33.31 -45.01 -2.42
C TYR A 268 32.99 -43.54 -2.07
N PHE A 269 31.85 -43.27 -1.44
CA PHE A 269 31.52 -41.92 -0.99
C PHE A 269 32.48 -41.41 0.08
N LEU A 270 32.90 -42.26 1.02
CA LEU A 270 33.88 -41.89 2.06
C LEU A 270 35.30 -41.71 1.49
N SER A 271 35.71 -42.56 0.54
CA SER A 271 37.03 -42.46 -0.12
C SER A 271 37.12 -41.35 -1.17
N SER A 272 35.99 -40.74 -1.55
CA SER A 272 35.92 -39.66 -2.55
C SER A 272 36.72 -38.39 -2.23
N THR A 273 37.11 -38.21 -0.95
CA THR A 273 37.97 -37.08 -0.55
C THR A 273 39.36 -37.15 -1.18
N GLN A 274 39.86 -38.36 -1.42
CA GLN A 274 41.20 -38.59 -1.97
C GLN A 274 41.16 -38.86 -3.47
N ASP A 275 40.12 -39.54 -3.95
CA ASP A 275 39.91 -39.85 -5.36
C ASP A 275 38.51 -39.42 -5.80
N PRO A 276 38.38 -38.24 -6.46
CA PRO A 276 37.11 -37.74 -6.94
C PRO A 276 36.38 -38.67 -7.93
N GLU A 277 37.09 -39.57 -8.63
CA GLU A 277 36.44 -40.54 -9.54
C GLU A 277 35.55 -41.53 -8.79
N ASN A 278 35.83 -41.76 -7.51
CA ASN A 278 35.00 -42.62 -6.66
C ASN A 278 33.60 -42.05 -6.43
N LEU A 279 33.34 -40.76 -6.65
CA LEU A 279 31.96 -40.23 -6.64
C LEU A 279 31.13 -40.79 -7.79
N SER A 280 31.72 -40.93 -8.99
CA SER A 280 31.03 -41.50 -10.14
C SER A 280 30.80 -42.99 -9.97
N ARG A 281 31.75 -43.71 -9.35
CA ARG A 281 31.57 -45.13 -8.99
C ARG A 281 30.52 -45.31 -7.89
N ALA A 282 30.51 -44.43 -6.87
CA ALA A 282 29.51 -44.42 -5.81
C ALA A 282 28.10 -44.21 -6.37
N GLU A 283 27.94 -43.27 -7.31
CA GLU A 283 26.67 -43.00 -7.98
C GLU A 283 26.24 -44.21 -8.82
N ALA A 284 27.10 -44.77 -9.68
CA ALA A 284 26.74 -45.88 -10.54
C ALA A 284 26.26 -47.10 -9.74
N SER A 285 27.02 -47.49 -8.71
CA SER A 285 26.62 -48.60 -7.82
C SER A 285 25.34 -48.31 -7.03
N LEU A 286 25.07 -47.04 -6.70
CA LEU A 286 23.85 -46.65 -6.01
C LEU A 286 22.65 -46.59 -6.97
N GLN A 287 22.88 -46.20 -8.23
CA GLN A 287 21.87 -46.15 -9.27
C GLN A 287 21.39 -47.54 -9.63
N GLU A 288 22.29 -48.52 -9.80
CA GLU A 288 21.93 -49.93 -10.02
C GLU A 288 21.06 -50.47 -8.88
N LEU A 289 21.38 -50.10 -7.63
CA LEU A 289 20.58 -50.47 -6.47
C LEU A 289 19.19 -49.80 -6.52
N ILE A 290 19.12 -48.51 -6.82
CA ILE A 290 17.84 -47.79 -6.95
C ILE A 290 16.98 -48.38 -8.07
N ASP A 291 17.56 -48.67 -9.24
CA ASP A 291 16.85 -49.26 -10.38
C ASP A 291 16.30 -50.65 -10.04
N SER A 292 17.07 -51.47 -9.30
CA SER A 292 16.59 -52.77 -8.81
C SER A 292 15.44 -52.65 -7.81
N VAL A 293 15.48 -51.64 -6.94
CA VAL A 293 14.47 -51.38 -5.90
C VAL A 293 13.18 -50.81 -6.49
N ASP A 294 13.27 -49.95 -7.51
CA ASP A 294 12.12 -49.33 -8.18
C ASP A 294 11.25 -50.37 -8.89
N THR A 295 11.81 -51.55 -9.22
CA THR A 295 11.04 -52.69 -9.75
C THR A 295 10.37 -53.56 -8.68
N SER A 296 10.61 -53.32 -7.40
CA SER A 296 10.08 -54.09 -6.27
C SER A 296 8.76 -53.53 -5.71
N LEU A 297 7.95 -54.39 -5.09
CA LEU A 297 6.64 -54.02 -4.53
C LEU A 297 6.71 -53.10 -3.29
N ASP A 298 7.89 -52.95 -2.65
CA ASP A 298 8.10 -52.23 -1.38
C ASP A 298 9.02 -51.00 -1.54
N HIS A 299 8.82 -50.24 -2.62
CA HIS A 299 9.66 -49.12 -3.06
C HIS A 299 9.61 -47.87 -2.15
N SER A 300 8.79 -47.87 -1.09
CA SER A 300 8.58 -46.77 -0.15
C SER A 300 9.22 -46.97 1.22
N SER A 301 10.05 -48.02 1.42
CA SER A 301 10.72 -48.26 2.70
C SER A 301 11.64 -47.09 3.10
N VAL A 302 11.81 -46.89 4.42
CA VAL A 302 12.66 -45.82 4.98
C VAL A 302 14.12 -46.01 4.54
N GLU A 303 14.56 -47.26 4.43
CA GLU A 303 15.88 -47.66 3.97
C GLU A 303 16.13 -47.21 2.54
N TYR A 304 15.14 -47.35 1.64
CA TYR A 304 15.27 -46.92 0.25
C TYR A 304 15.24 -45.40 0.10
N GLN A 305 14.49 -44.69 0.94
CA GLN A 305 14.54 -43.23 0.99
C GLN A 305 15.93 -42.71 1.39
N GLN A 306 16.61 -43.38 2.33
CA GLN A 306 17.98 -43.04 2.70
C GLN A 306 18.96 -43.21 1.52
N LEU A 307 18.74 -44.19 0.64
CA LEU A 307 19.54 -44.37 -0.58
C LEU A 307 19.38 -43.17 -1.53
N ARG A 308 18.15 -42.73 -1.76
CA ARG A 308 17.88 -41.59 -2.65
C ARG A 308 18.48 -40.29 -2.09
N TRP A 309 18.40 -40.07 -0.79
CA TRP A 309 19.09 -38.95 -0.12
C TRP A 309 20.62 -39.04 -0.25
N MET A 310 21.18 -40.24 -0.13
CA MET A 310 22.61 -40.47 -0.34
C MET A 310 23.04 -40.15 -1.78
N ARG A 311 22.19 -40.44 -2.78
CA ARG A 311 22.44 -40.05 -4.18
C ARG A 311 22.51 -38.54 -4.33
N VAL A 312 21.60 -37.78 -3.74
CA VAL A 312 21.66 -36.30 -3.74
C VAL A 312 22.95 -35.80 -3.09
N ALA A 313 23.38 -36.39 -1.97
CA ALA A 313 24.63 -36.02 -1.31
C ALA A 313 25.87 -36.28 -2.20
N ILE A 314 25.92 -37.42 -2.90
CA ILE A 314 26.98 -37.74 -3.88
C ILE A 314 26.99 -36.72 -5.01
N LEU A 315 25.83 -36.45 -5.62
CA LEU A 315 25.69 -35.53 -6.76
C LEU A 315 26.09 -34.09 -6.39
N LYS A 316 25.69 -33.60 -5.21
CA LYS A 316 26.09 -32.29 -4.69
C LYS A 316 27.60 -32.22 -4.49
N ARG A 317 28.21 -33.25 -3.90
CA ARG A 317 29.66 -33.32 -3.68
C ARG A 317 30.44 -33.35 -4.99
N ARG A 318 29.90 -34.00 -6.03
CA ARG A 318 30.48 -34.02 -7.38
C ARG A 318 30.27 -32.71 -8.15
N LYS A 319 29.42 -31.80 -7.67
CA LYS A 319 28.94 -30.63 -8.42
C LYS A 319 28.33 -31.04 -9.76
N ALA A 320 27.46 -32.05 -9.71
CA ALA A 320 26.76 -32.54 -10.89
C ALA A 320 25.94 -31.42 -11.57
N PRO A 321 25.73 -31.49 -12.90
CA PRO A 321 24.92 -30.53 -13.61
C PRO A 321 23.44 -30.60 -13.18
N HIS A 322 22.67 -29.60 -13.60
CA HIS A 322 21.27 -29.40 -13.23
C HIS A 322 20.38 -30.63 -13.42
N GLY A 323 20.48 -31.33 -14.56
CA GLY A 323 19.61 -32.46 -14.91
C GLY A 323 19.65 -33.63 -13.91
N PRO A 324 20.83 -34.24 -13.65
CA PRO A 324 20.96 -35.34 -12.70
C PRO A 324 20.50 -35.00 -11.27
N LEU A 325 20.75 -33.76 -10.82
CA LEU A 325 20.27 -33.32 -9.50
C LEU A 325 18.74 -33.21 -9.47
N LEU A 326 18.12 -32.66 -10.52
CA LEU A 326 16.66 -32.57 -10.63
C LEU A 326 16.04 -33.97 -10.61
N GLU A 327 16.58 -34.93 -11.37
CA GLU A 327 16.11 -36.32 -11.40
C GLU A 327 16.23 -37.01 -10.04
N ALA A 328 17.32 -36.78 -9.31
CA ALA A 328 17.49 -37.34 -7.97
C ALA A 328 16.45 -36.80 -6.98
N PHE A 329 16.15 -35.49 -7.02
CA PHE A 329 15.08 -34.91 -6.21
C PHE A 329 13.69 -35.39 -6.63
N ARG A 330 13.41 -35.50 -7.94
CA ARG A 330 12.16 -36.09 -8.44
C ARG A 330 11.97 -37.50 -7.91
N SER A 331 13.02 -38.31 -8.00
CA SER A 331 13.05 -39.68 -7.48
C SER A 331 12.70 -39.75 -5.98
N ILE A 332 13.19 -38.82 -5.15
CA ILE A 332 12.80 -38.72 -3.73
C ILE A 332 11.31 -38.39 -3.61
N ILE A 333 10.87 -37.32 -4.27
CA ILE A 333 9.49 -36.80 -4.18
C ILE A 333 8.47 -37.85 -4.66
N ASP A 334 8.80 -38.60 -5.70
CA ASP A 334 7.89 -39.57 -6.32
C ASP A 334 7.60 -40.77 -5.42
N HIS A 335 8.54 -41.13 -4.54
CA HIS A 335 8.50 -42.32 -3.70
C HIS A 335 8.37 -42.04 -2.20
N MET A 336 8.33 -40.77 -1.78
CA MET A 336 8.15 -40.41 -0.38
C MET A 336 6.68 -40.40 0.02
N GLU A 337 6.39 -40.66 1.29
CA GLU A 337 5.11 -40.30 1.88
C GLU A 337 5.07 -38.81 2.20
N PHE A 338 3.96 -38.14 1.90
CA PHE A 338 3.76 -36.75 2.27
C PHE A 338 3.55 -36.65 3.79
N SER A 339 4.63 -36.30 4.50
CA SER A 339 4.67 -36.10 5.95
C SER A 339 5.38 -34.79 6.29
N GLU A 340 5.17 -34.28 7.49
CA GLU A 340 5.80 -33.03 7.94
C GLU A 340 7.34 -33.13 7.97
N GLY A 341 7.88 -34.28 8.35
CA GLY A 341 9.32 -34.56 8.36
C GLY A 341 9.90 -34.49 6.95
N ASN A 342 9.36 -35.28 6.00
CA ASN A 342 9.88 -35.37 4.64
C ASN A 342 9.82 -34.04 3.89
N ILE A 343 8.72 -33.28 4.05
CA ILE A 343 8.60 -31.93 3.47
C ILE A 343 9.63 -30.98 4.09
N THR A 344 9.88 -31.09 5.41
CA THR A 344 10.90 -30.28 6.08
C THR A 344 12.29 -30.58 5.53
N ASP A 345 12.63 -31.86 5.36
CA ASP A 345 13.94 -32.30 4.86
C ASP A 345 14.17 -31.80 3.43
N ILE A 346 13.18 -31.91 2.54
CA ILE A 346 13.24 -31.33 1.18
C ILE A 346 13.46 -29.82 1.24
N LEU A 347 12.64 -29.09 1.99
CA LEU A 347 12.75 -27.63 2.05
C LEU A 347 14.08 -27.17 2.68
N GLN A 348 14.63 -27.92 3.64
CA GLN A 348 15.92 -27.63 4.25
C GLN A 348 17.06 -27.88 3.26
N GLU A 349 17.02 -28.97 2.50
CA GLU A 349 18.03 -29.27 1.49
C GLU A 349 17.98 -28.28 0.32
N LEU A 350 16.79 -27.88 -0.13
CA LEU A 350 16.64 -26.86 -1.17
C LEU A 350 17.26 -25.51 -0.78
N ARG A 351 17.22 -25.13 0.50
CA ARG A 351 17.90 -23.90 0.97
C ARG A 351 19.41 -23.94 0.76
N THR A 352 20.04 -25.12 0.78
CA THR A 352 21.47 -25.27 0.50
C THR A 352 21.82 -25.06 -0.98
N LEU A 353 20.83 -25.20 -1.86
CA LEU A 353 20.94 -25.02 -3.31
C LEU A 353 20.44 -23.64 -3.78
N GLY A 354 20.26 -22.69 -2.86
CA GLY A 354 19.66 -21.39 -3.16
C GLY A 354 20.36 -20.52 -4.21
N HIS A 355 21.55 -20.91 -4.67
CA HIS A 355 22.28 -20.26 -5.77
C HIS A 355 21.81 -20.72 -7.16
N ASP A 356 21.23 -21.92 -7.28
CA ASP A 356 20.65 -22.42 -8.54
C ASP A 356 19.14 -22.22 -8.51
N HIS A 357 18.72 -21.01 -8.87
CA HIS A 357 17.31 -20.62 -8.81
C HIS A 357 16.42 -21.50 -9.67
N SER A 358 16.88 -21.86 -10.86
CA SER A 358 16.13 -22.69 -11.81
C SER A 358 15.85 -24.09 -11.27
N LEU A 359 16.86 -24.71 -10.66
CA LEU A 359 16.76 -26.07 -10.12
C LEU A 359 15.79 -26.12 -8.95
N VAL A 360 15.98 -25.20 -7.99
CA VAL A 360 15.15 -25.16 -6.79
C VAL A 360 13.69 -24.91 -7.15
N THR A 361 13.42 -24.04 -8.13
CA THR A 361 12.05 -23.78 -8.59
C THR A 361 11.44 -25.00 -9.30
N ALA A 362 12.18 -25.68 -10.17
CA ALA A 362 11.72 -26.91 -10.81
C ALA A 362 11.38 -28.01 -9.80
N ILE A 363 12.16 -28.13 -8.72
CA ILE A 363 11.89 -29.10 -7.64
C ILE A 363 10.64 -28.70 -6.85
N HIS A 364 10.46 -27.42 -6.50
CA HIS A 364 9.23 -26.96 -5.84
C HIS A 364 7.98 -27.22 -6.70
N LEU A 365 8.04 -26.94 -8.01
CA LEU A 365 6.95 -27.23 -8.95
C LEU A 365 6.62 -28.73 -8.98
N HIS A 366 7.63 -29.60 -9.02
CA HIS A 366 7.44 -31.04 -8.97
C HIS A 366 6.81 -31.50 -7.64
N CYS A 367 7.26 -30.95 -6.49
CA CYS A 367 6.62 -31.19 -5.19
C CYS A 367 5.15 -30.80 -5.19
N LEU A 368 4.81 -29.63 -5.74
CA LEU A 368 3.42 -29.15 -5.84
C LEU A 368 2.57 -30.08 -6.71
N GLN A 369 3.09 -30.52 -7.87
CA GLN A 369 2.41 -31.48 -8.74
C GLN A 369 2.13 -32.81 -8.03
N ARG A 370 3.15 -33.39 -7.38
CA ARG A 370 3.02 -34.66 -6.67
C ARG A 370 2.14 -34.58 -5.44
N ALA A 371 2.03 -33.42 -4.79
CA ALA A 371 1.11 -33.23 -3.67
C ALA A 371 -0.36 -33.42 -4.07
N PHE A 372 -0.74 -33.10 -5.31
CA PHE A 372 -2.08 -33.35 -5.85
C PHE A 372 -2.32 -34.82 -6.23
N GLU A 373 -1.25 -35.55 -6.56
CA GLU A 373 -1.31 -36.96 -6.97
C GLU A 373 -1.20 -37.92 -5.77
N ALA A 374 -0.89 -37.41 -4.59
CA ALA A 374 -0.75 -38.18 -3.36
C ALA A 374 -2.07 -38.84 -2.93
N GLN A 375 -1.98 -40.08 -2.43
CA GLN A 375 -3.13 -40.85 -1.97
C GLN A 375 -3.87 -40.15 -0.81
N ASN A 376 -5.20 -40.24 -0.83
CA ASN A 376 -6.10 -39.65 0.18
C ASN A 376 -5.98 -38.13 0.35
N SER A 377 -5.46 -37.39 -0.64
CA SER A 377 -5.28 -35.94 -0.57
C SER A 377 -4.40 -35.48 0.60
N SER A 378 -3.55 -36.37 1.14
CA SER A 378 -2.66 -36.09 2.28
C SER A 378 -1.63 -34.99 1.96
N GLY A 379 -1.21 -34.90 0.70
CA GLY A 379 -0.29 -33.87 0.20
C GLY A 379 -0.87 -32.45 0.19
N LEU A 380 -2.21 -32.28 0.13
CA LEU A 380 -2.85 -30.96 0.02
C LEU A 380 -2.59 -30.07 1.24
N VAL A 381 -2.37 -30.68 2.41
CA VAL A 381 -2.11 -29.97 3.68
C VAL A 381 -0.77 -29.23 3.66
N TYR A 382 0.15 -29.60 2.77
CA TYR A 382 1.50 -29.02 2.68
C TYR A 382 1.67 -28.02 1.52
N LEU A 383 0.65 -27.83 0.69
CA LEU A 383 0.71 -26.95 -0.48
C LEU A 383 1.03 -25.50 -0.11
N ASP A 384 0.48 -25.01 1.00
CA ASP A 384 0.75 -23.66 1.50
C ASP A 384 2.22 -23.45 1.86
N ARG A 385 2.82 -24.41 2.57
CA ARG A 385 4.22 -24.37 2.97
C ARG A 385 5.16 -24.46 1.78
N LEU A 386 4.85 -25.32 0.80
CA LEU A 386 5.60 -25.44 -0.45
C LEU A 386 5.52 -24.13 -1.26
N LEU A 387 4.32 -23.56 -1.39
CA LEU A 387 4.11 -22.30 -2.11
C LEU A 387 4.79 -21.11 -1.41
N LEU A 388 4.70 -21.01 -0.08
CA LEU A 388 5.40 -19.98 0.69
C LEU A 388 6.92 -20.06 0.52
N SER A 389 7.47 -21.28 0.54
CA SER A 389 8.89 -21.51 0.29
C SER A 389 9.29 -21.10 -1.12
N LEU A 390 8.47 -21.45 -2.12
CA LEU A 390 8.70 -21.05 -3.51
C LEU A 390 8.68 -19.52 -3.67
N ILE A 391 7.67 -18.82 -3.13
CA ILE A 391 7.58 -17.36 -3.19
C ILE A 391 8.82 -16.71 -2.55
N PHE A 392 9.26 -17.20 -1.40
CA PHE A 392 10.45 -16.70 -0.71
C PHE A 392 11.76 -17.00 -1.47
N HIS A 393 11.83 -18.12 -2.19
CA HIS A 393 12.98 -18.45 -3.02
C HIS A 393 13.03 -17.58 -4.28
N CYS A 394 11.90 -17.44 -4.96
CA CYS A 394 11.71 -16.57 -6.12
C CYS A 394 12.11 -15.11 -5.83
N SER A 395 11.85 -14.60 -4.63
CA SER A 395 12.21 -13.21 -4.28
C SER A 395 13.71 -12.93 -4.14
N LYS A 396 14.55 -13.97 -4.19
CA LYS A 396 16.00 -13.86 -4.16
C LYS A 396 16.64 -13.94 -5.54
N ASP A 397 15.87 -14.27 -6.57
CA ASP A 397 16.36 -14.31 -7.95
C ASP A 397 16.54 -12.87 -8.48
N ASP A 398 17.62 -12.65 -9.22
CA ASP A 398 17.93 -11.36 -9.84
C ASP A 398 17.12 -11.13 -11.13
N ASP A 399 16.67 -12.22 -11.79
CA ASP A 399 15.87 -12.15 -13.01
C ASP A 399 14.36 -12.10 -12.69
N ASN A 400 13.81 -10.88 -12.66
CA ASN A 400 12.40 -10.65 -12.36
C ASN A 400 11.46 -11.30 -13.40
N ALA A 401 11.79 -11.27 -14.69
CA ALA A 401 10.91 -11.81 -15.73
C ALA A 401 10.78 -13.33 -15.61
N ARG A 402 11.91 -14.03 -15.40
CA ARG A 402 11.91 -15.46 -15.09
C ARG A 402 11.13 -15.75 -13.81
N THR A 403 11.37 -14.97 -12.77
CA THR A 403 10.72 -15.13 -11.46
C THR A 403 9.20 -15.08 -11.57
N MET A 404 8.67 -14.08 -12.27
CA MET A 404 7.22 -13.92 -12.47
C MET A 404 6.64 -15.08 -13.27
N GLN A 405 7.30 -15.48 -14.35
CA GLN A 405 6.88 -16.64 -15.15
C GLN A 405 6.82 -17.93 -14.31
N GLN A 406 7.81 -18.15 -13.43
CA GLN A 406 7.80 -19.34 -12.58
C GLN A 406 6.72 -19.30 -11.49
N LEU A 407 6.45 -18.13 -10.91
CA LEU A 407 5.37 -17.96 -9.95
C LEU A 407 4.00 -18.13 -10.61
N GLU A 408 3.81 -17.57 -11.81
CA GLU A 408 2.61 -17.79 -12.62
C GLU A 408 2.42 -19.27 -12.93
N ASN A 409 3.44 -19.97 -13.44
CA ASN A 409 3.36 -21.42 -13.67
C ASN A 409 2.95 -22.22 -12.42
N ALA A 410 3.47 -21.85 -11.25
CA ALA A 410 3.12 -22.51 -9.99
C ALA A 410 1.68 -22.26 -9.59
N LEU A 411 1.19 -21.03 -9.76
CA LEU A 411 -0.18 -20.65 -9.43
C LEU A 411 -1.18 -21.19 -10.47
N ASP A 412 -0.84 -21.20 -11.74
CA ASP A 412 -1.62 -21.81 -12.83
C ASP A 412 -1.76 -23.32 -12.64
N LEU A 413 -0.73 -23.99 -12.12
CA LEU A 413 -0.82 -25.40 -11.74
C LEU A 413 -1.93 -25.61 -10.69
N LEU A 414 -1.99 -24.77 -9.65
CA LEU A 414 -3.03 -24.86 -8.62
C LEU A 414 -4.42 -24.52 -9.20
N ASP A 415 -4.53 -23.50 -10.04
CA ASP A 415 -5.80 -23.12 -10.68
C ASP A 415 -6.30 -24.17 -11.67
N SER A 416 -5.40 -24.83 -12.41
CA SER A 416 -5.74 -25.94 -13.33
C SER A 416 -6.33 -27.16 -12.61
N LYS A 417 -6.12 -27.26 -11.30
CA LYS A 417 -6.70 -28.30 -10.43
C LYS A 417 -7.91 -27.79 -9.65
N ASP A 418 -8.42 -26.60 -10.00
CA ASP A 418 -9.50 -25.87 -9.31
C ASP A 418 -9.26 -25.74 -7.78
N TYR A 419 -8.00 -25.65 -7.36
CA TYR A 419 -7.63 -25.56 -5.95
C TYR A 419 -7.53 -24.11 -5.48
N GLU A 420 -8.41 -23.74 -4.55
CA GLU A 420 -8.39 -22.44 -3.89
C GLU A 420 -7.72 -22.53 -2.51
N LEU A 421 -6.74 -21.66 -2.25
CA LEU A 421 -6.03 -21.65 -0.96
C LEU A 421 -6.96 -21.21 0.18
N PRO A 422 -6.93 -21.89 1.34
CA PRO A 422 -7.66 -21.44 2.52
C PRO A 422 -7.21 -20.04 2.98
N LYS A 423 -8.07 -19.35 3.75
CA LYS A 423 -7.87 -17.94 4.15
C LYS A 423 -6.53 -17.66 4.85
N ILE A 424 -6.08 -18.56 5.74
CA ILE A 424 -4.84 -18.38 6.52
C ILE A 424 -3.60 -18.47 5.60
N PRO A 425 -3.40 -19.59 4.84
CA PRO A 425 -2.39 -19.68 3.78
C PRO A 425 -2.40 -18.53 2.78
N THR A 426 -3.58 -18.15 2.28
CA THR A 426 -3.75 -17.03 1.34
C THR A 426 -3.20 -15.73 1.94
N THR A 427 -3.52 -15.46 3.20
CA THR A 427 -3.03 -14.25 3.89
C THR A 427 -1.50 -14.26 4.04
N ALA A 428 -0.91 -15.42 4.37
CA ALA A 428 0.55 -15.56 4.48
C ALA A 428 1.27 -15.32 3.14
N CYS A 429 0.78 -15.94 2.06
CA CYS A 429 1.34 -15.78 0.72
C CYS A 429 1.23 -14.33 0.24
N LEU A 430 0.04 -13.72 0.35
CA LEU A 430 -0.19 -12.33 -0.02
C LEU A 430 0.67 -11.36 0.80
N THR A 431 0.88 -11.64 2.08
CA THR A 431 1.75 -10.80 2.93
C THR A 431 3.19 -10.83 2.45
N LEU A 432 3.72 -12.00 2.07
CA LEU A 432 5.06 -12.09 1.46
C LEU A 432 5.14 -11.36 0.12
N LEU A 433 4.17 -11.57 -0.77
CA LEU A 433 4.09 -10.87 -2.06
C LEU A 433 4.08 -9.35 -1.86
N TRP A 434 3.30 -8.86 -0.89
CA TRP A 434 3.27 -7.43 -0.55
C TRP A 434 4.59 -6.93 0.02
N GLN A 435 5.25 -7.69 0.90
CA GLN A 435 6.55 -7.32 1.46
C GLN A 435 7.62 -7.20 0.38
N PHE A 436 7.64 -8.13 -0.59
CA PHE A 436 8.58 -8.06 -1.70
C PHE A 436 8.24 -6.94 -2.67
N GLY A 437 6.97 -6.78 -3.06
CA GLY A 437 6.53 -5.62 -3.85
C GLY A 437 6.89 -4.29 -3.18
N ASP A 438 6.68 -4.17 -1.87
CA ASP A 438 7.06 -2.99 -1.09
C ASP A 438 8.59 -2.81 -1.09
N ARG A 439 9.39 -3.87 -0.94
CA ARG A 439 10.85 -3.78 -1.02
C ARG A 439 11.33 -3.25 -2.38
N HIS A 440 10.76 -3.74 -3.48
CA HIS A 440 11.06 -3.26 -4.82
C HIS A 440 10.60 -1.80 -5.02
N TYR A 441 9.43 -1.44 -4.51
CA TYR A 441 8.91 -0.07 -4.52
C TYR A 441 9.87 0.89 -3.81
N HIS A 442 10.29 0.60 -2.57
CA HIS A 442 11.23 1.47 -1.84
C HIS A 442 12.61 1.55 -2.51
N ALA A 443 13.01 0.52 -3.28
CA ALA A 443 14.22 0.51 -4.09
C ALA A 443 14.07 1.26 -5.45
N LYS A 444 12.92 1.89 -5.72
CA LYS A 444 12.58 2.57 -6.98
C LYS A 444 12.56 1.66 -8.22
N ARG A 445 12.45 0.35 -8.02
CA ARG A 445 12.25 -0.68 -9.05
C ARG A 445 10.75 -0.88 -9.26
N TRP A 446 10.10 0.12 -9.87
CA TRP A 446 8.64 0.20 -9.85
C TRP A 446 7.97 -0.84 -10.74
N LEU A 447 8.53 -1.17 -11.91
CA LEU A 447 7.95 -2.18 -12.80
C LEU A 447 7.95 -3.56 -12.12
N GLU A 448 9.08 -3.94 -11.53
CA GLU A 448 9.20 -5.19 -10.79
C GLU A 448 8.26 -5.21 -9.57
N ALA A 449 8.13 -4.09 -8.85
CA ALA A 449 7.16 -3.97 -7.76
C ALA A 449 5.72 -4.19 -8.24
N ALA A 450 5.35 -3.65 -9.42
CA ALA A 450 4.04 -3.84 -10.00
C ALA A 450 3.76 -5.33 -10.27
N ASP A 451 4.72 -6.06 -10.83
CA ASP A 451 4.58 -7.49 -11.10
C ASP A 451 4.31 -8.28 -9.82
N TRP A 452 5.09 -8.05 -8.75
CA TRP A 452 4.88 -8.69 -7.44
C TRP A 452 3.48 -8.43 -6.88
N PHE A 453 2.94 -7.22 -7.03
CA PHE A 453 1.58 -6.92 -6.60
C PHE A 453 0.53 -7.57 -7.51
N LEU A 454 0.75 -7.63 -8.83
CA LEU A 454 -0.18 -8.24 -9.79
C LEU A 454 -0.31 -9.75 -9.60
N VAL A 455 0.77 -10.46 -9.29
CA VAL A 455 0.73 -11.89 -8.93
C VAL A 455 -0.24 -12.14 -7.76
N GLY A 456 -0.32 -11.20 -6.81
CA GLY A 456 -1.28 -11.26 -5.70
C GLY A 456 -2.76 -11.12 -6.09
N THR A 457 -3.09 -10.98 -7.38
CA THR A 457 -4.47 -10.95 -7.89
C THR A 457 -4.92 -12.27 -8.52
N HIS A 458 -4.07 -13.29 -8.49
CA HIS A 458 -4.33 -14.62 -9.05
C HIS A 458 -5.55 -15.31 -8.42
N ARG A 459 -6.27 -16.13 -9.21
CA ARG A 459 -7.53 -16.80 -8.80
C ARG A 459 -7.37 -17.75 -7.62
N VAL A 460 -6.21 -18.37 -7.48
CA VAL A 460 -5.82 -19.24 -6.35
C VAL A 460 -5.98 -18.54 -4.99
N PHE A 461 -5.87 -17.20 -4.94
CA PHE A 461 -6.10 -16.39 -3.74
C PHE A 461 -7.57 -15.95 -3.55
N GLY A 462 -8.51 -16.60 -4.25
CA GLY A 462 -9.94 -16.29 -4.31
C GLY A 462 -10.60 -16.03 -2.96
N SER A 463 -10.16 -16.75 -1.94
CA SER A 463 -10.71 -16.76 -0.58
C SER A 463 -10.69 -15.40 0.11
N MET A 464 -9.79 -14.52 -0.32
CA MET A 464 -9.60 -13.16 0.17
C MET A 464 -9.72 -12.09 -0.93
N SER A 465 -10.10 -12.48 -2.15
CA SER A 465 -10.07 -11.65 -3.37
C SER A 465 -10.78 -10.29 -3.22
N GLN A 466 -11.90 -10.24 -2.49
CA GLN A 466 -12.66 -9.00 -2.25
C GLN A 466 -11.84 -7.93 -1.52
N ILE A 467 -10.91 -8.33 -0.65
CA ILE A 467 -10.08 -7.42 0.16
C ILE A 467 -8.68 -7.27 -0.46
N SER A 468 -8.08 -8.38 -0.90
CA SER A 468 -6.71 -8.40 -1.41
C SER A 468 -6.58 -7.81 -2.81
N ASN A 469 -7.48 -8.15 -3.74
CA ASN A 469 -7.32 -7.75 -5.14
C ASN A 469 -7.34 -6.23 -5.31
N PRO A 470 -8.30 -5.47 -4.73
CA PRO A 470 -8.29 -4.02 -4.83
C PRO A 470 -7.03 -3.39 -4.22
N LYS A 471 -6.45 -4.00 -3.18
CA LYS A 471 -5.20 -3.52 -2.56
C LYS A 471 -4.00 -3.76 -3.47
N CYS A 472 -3.86 -4.97 -4.01
CA CYS A 472 -2.83 -5.35 -4.98
C CYS A 472 -2.87 -4.45 -6.23
N LEU A 473 -4.05 -4.30 -6.83
CA LEU A 473 -4.25 -3.49 -8.03
C LEU A 473 -3.95 -2.01 -7.78
N ARG A 474 -4.39 -1.43 -6.65
CA ARG A 474 -4.03 -0.04 -6.29
C ARG A 474 -2.52 0.14 -6.12
N LYS A 475 -1.84 -0.80 -5.47
CA LYS A 475 -0.38 -0.75 -5.31
C LYS A 475 0.35 -0.87 -6.66
N ALA A 476 -0.07 -1.79 -7.53
CA ALA A 476 0.47 -1.91 -8.88
C ALA A 476 0.22 -0.63 -9.72
N ALA A 477 -0.97 -0.05 -9.66
CA ALA A 477 -1.30 1.19 -10.35
C ALA A 477 -0.42 2.37 -9.86
N LEU A 478 -0.14 2.45 -8.56
CA LEU A 478 0.81 3.43 -8.01
C LEU A 478 2.23 3.22 -8.51
N CYS A 479 2.66 1.96 -8.70
CA CYS A 479 3.97 1.66 -9.28
C CYS A 479 4.09 2.18 -10.73
N TYR A 480 3.11 1.86 -11.58
CA TYR A 480 3.08 2.36 -12.97
C TYR A 480 3.01 3.89 -13.02
N PHE A 481 2.28 4.52 -12.11
CA PHE A 481 2.26 5.97 -11.98
C PHE A 481 3.64 6.56 -11.68
N GLN A 482 4.40 5.99 -10.74
CA GLN A 482 5.77 6.44 -10.43
C GLN A 482 6.76 6.24 -11.58
N CYS A 483 6.50 5.25 -12.45
CA CYS A 483 7.27 5.00 -13.66
C CYS A 483 6.92 5.93 -14.84
N GLY A 484 5.86 6.74 -14.73
CA GLY A 484 5.35 7.57 -15.84
C GLY A 484 4.46 6.83 -16.84
N GLU A 485 4.16 5.55 -16.61
CA GLU A 485 3.30 4.71 -17.45
C GLU A 485 1.81 4.92 -17.13
N HIS A 486 1.32 6.14 -17.37
CA HIS A 486 -0.04 6.55 -16.99
C HIS A 486 -1.14 5.71 -17.66
N ALA A 487 -0.92 5.23 -18.88
CA ALA A 487 -1.88 4.38 -19.60
C ALA A 487 -2.08 3.03 -18.91
N GLN A 488 -0.98 2.39 -18.49
CA GLN A 488 -1.02 1.13 -17.75
C GLN A 488 -1.61 1.31 -16.36
N ALA A 489 -1.20 2.37 -15.64
CA ALA A 489 -1.76 2.71 -14.34
C ALA A 489 -3.30 2.87 -14.42
N SER A 490 -3.78 3.56 -15.46
CA SER A 490 -5.21 3.75 -15.72
C SER A 490 -5.93 2.43 -16.06
N ALA A 491 -5.29 1.54 -16.82
CA ALA A 491 -5.86 0.22 -17.12
C ALA A 491 -5.99 -0.66 -15.87
N VAL A 492 -4.99 -0.64 -15.00
CA VAL A 492 -4.99 -1.42 -13.76
C VAL A 492 -6.02 -0.90 -12.77
N ILE A 493 -6.10 0.43 -12.55
CA ILE A 493 -7.05 0.99 -11.58
C ILE A 493 -8.52 0.78 -11.99
N ARG A 494 -8.82 0.71 -13.29
CA ARG A 494 -10.17 0.38 -13.78
C ARG A 494 -10.65 -1.03 -13.41
N ARG A 495 -9.73 -1.93 -13.06
CA ARG A 495 -10.06 -3.29 -12.57
C ARG A 495 -10.47 -3.29 -11.10
N CYS A 496 -10.24 -2.20 -10.36
CA CYS A 496 -10.69 -2.07 -8.97
C CYS A 496 -12.18 -1.74 -8.90
N PRO A 497 -12.88 -2.15 -7.82
CA PRO A 497 -14.23 -1.70 -7.55
C PRO A 497 -14.30 -0.16 -7.45
N PRO A 498 -15.23 0.49 -8.18
CA PRO A 498 -15.44 1.94 -8.11
C PRO A 498 -16.19 2.36 -6.84
N THR A 499 -16.45 1.43 -5.92
CA THR A 499 -17.18 1.74 -4.67
C THR A 499 -16.26 2.15 -3.53
N ASP A 500 -14.93 2.01 -3.66
CA ASP A 500 -13.95 2.32 -2.60
C ASP A 500 -13.30 3.69 -2.85
N ALA A 501 -13.34 4.57 -1.85
CA ALA A 501 -12.77 5.92 -1.92
C ALA A 501 -11.27 5.90 -2.25
N ALA A 502 -10.55 4.89 -1.78
CA ALA A 502 -9.12 4.77 -2.07
C ALA A 502 -8.83 4.43 -3.55
N THR A 503 -9.77 3.81 -4.27
CA THR A 503 -9.67 3.61 -5.72
C THR A 503 -9.72 4.97 -6.43
N HIS A 504 -10.67 5.82 -6.05
CA HIS A 504 -10.80 7.16 -6.60
C HIS A 504 -9.62 8.06 -6.26
N TYR A 505 -9.03 7.93 -5.06
CA TYR A 505 -7.81 8.64 -4.70
C TYR A 505 -6.62 8.27 -5.61
N VAL A 506 -6.45 6.97 -5.92
CA VAL A 506 -5.40 6.54 -6.86
C VAL A 506 -5.74 6.96 -8.30
N ALA A 507 -7.02 6.91 -8.70
CA ALA A 507 -7.46 7.40 -10.00
C ALA A 507 -7.20 8.91 -10.17
N LEU A 508 -7.40 9.69 -9.12
CA LEU A 508 -7.07 11.11 -9.03
C LEU A 508 -5.58 11.37 -9.30
N LEU A 509 -4.68 10.57 -8.71
CA LEU A 509 -3.25 10.68 -8.93
C LEU A 509 -2.88 10.41 -10.40
N ILE A 510 -3.53 9.42 -11.02
CA ILE A 510 -3.21 8.95 -12.37
C ILE A 510 -3.77 9.88 -13.46
N ALA A 511 -4.99 10.38 -13.29
CA ALA A 511 -5.73 11.06 -14.34
C ALA A 511 -5.71 12.58 -14.19
N ALA A 512 -4.94 13.28 -15.03
CA ALA A 512 -4.91 14.75 -15.04
C ALA A 512 -6.26 15.38 -15.44
N HIS A 513 -6.95 14.82 -16.45
CA HIS A 513 -8.20 15.41 -16.99
C HIS A 513 -9.47 15.02 -16.22
N GLN A 514 -9.47 13.86 -15.55
CA GLN A 514 -10.65 13.35 -14.80
C GLN A 514 -10.50 13.53 -13.28
N ALA A 515 -9.47 14.26 -12.84
CA ALA A 515 -9.15 14.50 -11.44
C ALA A 515 -10.34 15.05 -10.65
N VAL A 516 -11.06 16.03 -11.19
CA VAL A 516 -12.22 16.66 -10.55
C VAL A 516 -13.37 15.65 -10.34
N ALA A 517 -13.67 14.83 -11.35
CA ALA A 517 -14.69 13.79 -11.22
C ALA A 517 -14.30 12.74 -10.17
N ALA A 518 -13.02 12.34 -10.14
CA ALA A 518 -12.52 11.40 -9.14
C ALA A 518 -12.67 11.92 -7.71
N VAL A 519 -12.51 13.23 -7.47
CA VAL A 519 -12.76 13.85 -6.15
C VAL A 519 -14.23 13.71 -5.76
N HIS A 520 -15.15 14.03 -6.67
CA HIS A 520 -16.58 13.93 -6.41
C HIS A 520 -16.99 12.50 -6.06
N GLU A 521 -16.57 11.52 -6.86
CA GLU A 521 -16.88 10.11 -6.60
C GLU A 521 -16.22 9.59 -5.32
N MET A 522 -15.01 10.05 -5.00
CA MET A 522 -14.29 9.68 -3.78
C MET A 522 -15.08 10.02 -2.50
N VAL A 523 -15.77 11.17 -2.45
CA VAL A 523 -16.54 11.60 -1.27
C VAL A 523 -17.78 10.75 -1.05
N HIS A 524 -18.37 10.22 -2.13
CA HIS A 524 -19.58 9.40 -2.09
C HIS A 524 -19.28 7.90 -1.97
N ALA A 525 -18.01 7.50 -2.08
CA ALA A 525 -17.57 6.12 -2.02
C ALA A 525 -17.45 5.60 -0.58
N SER A 526 -17.50 4.26 -0.44
CA SER A 526 -17.27 3.58 0.83
C SER A 526 -15.84 3.79 1.35
N ASN A 527 -15.66 3.73 2.68
CA ASN A 527 -14.37 3.95 3.36
C ASN A 527 -13.76 5.35 3.13
N PHE A 528 -14.56 6.33 2.71
CA PHE A 528 -14.12 7.71 2.61
C PHE A 528 -13.59 8.24 3.94
N ASN A 529 -12.44 8.93 3.88
CA ASN A 529 -11.82 9.58 5.02
C ASN A 529 -11.42 11.00 4.63
N LYS A 530 -11.78 12.00 5.45
CA LYS A 530 -11.41 13.41 5.25
C LYS A 530 -9.90 13.63 5.02
N LYS A 531 -9.03 12.77 5.60
CA LYS A 531 -7.58 12.81 5.35
C LYS A 531 -7.21 12.63 3.87
N MET A 532 -8.02 11.91 3.09
CA MET A 532 -7.82 11.75 1.65
C MET A 532 -8.00 13.07 0.90
N LEU A 533 -8.98 13.89 1.28
CA LEU A 533 -9.14 15.24 0.74
C LEU A 533 -7.97 16.15 1.13
N LEU A 534 -7.47 16.07 2.37
CA LEU A 534 -6.27 16.84 2.77
C LEU A 534 -5.03 16.47 1.95
N LEU A 535 -4.84 15.19 1.65
CA LEU A 535 -3.76 14.73 0.76
C LEU A 535 -3.98 15.21 -0.68
N ALA A 536 -5.21 15.16 -1.18
CA ALA A 536 -5.56 15.69 -2.51
C ALA A 536 -5.34 17.21 -2.60
N THR A 537 -5.62 17.96 -1.52
CA THR A 537 -5.36 19.41 -1.44
C THR A 537 -3.86 19.69 -1.58
N ARG A 538 -3.03 18.93 -0.85
CA ARG A 538 -1.57 19.06 -0.92
C ARG A 538 -1.07 18.78 -2.34
N LEU A 539 -1.50 17.66 -2.93
CA LEU A 539 -1.14 17.27 -4.29
C LEU A 539 -1.50 18.35 -5.31
N ALA A 540 -2.75 18.82 -5.29
CA ALA A 540 -3.24 19.80 -6.24
C ALA A 540 -2.50 21.14 -6.10
N ASN A 541 -2.18 21.54 -4.87
CA ASN A 541 -1.42 22.76 -4.59
C ASN A 541 0.05 22.65 -5.04
N GLU A 542 0.75 21.55 -4.70
CA GLU A 542 2.14 21.31 -5.10
C GLU A 542 2.28 21.17 -6.62
N SER A 543 1.28 20.60 -7.28
CA SER A 543 1.26 20.42 -8.74
C SER A 543 0.76 21.66 -9.51
N GLY A 544 0.38 22.75 -8.80
CA GLY A 544 -0.13 23.97 -9.43
C GLY A 544 -1.49 23.83 -10.13
N MET A 545 -2.25 22.76 -9.87
CA MET A 545 -3.54 22.48 -10.53
C MET A 545 -4.70 23.24 -9.87
N LYS A 546 -4.87 24.52 -10.21
CA LYS A 546 -5.83 25.44 -9.56
C LYS A 546 -7.29 24.96 -9.58
N HIS A 547 -7.78 24.46 -10.72
CA HIS A 547 -9.17 23.94 -10.83
C HIS A 547 -9.42 22.70 -9.96
N LEU A 548 -8.44 21.80 -9.89
CA LEU A 548 -8.51 20.63 -9.02
C LEU A 548 -8.47 21.06 -7.56
N LEU A 549 -7.54 21.96 -7.21
CA LEU A 549 -7.42 22.49 -5.85
C LEU A 549 -8.73 23.12 -5.39
N LEU A 550 -9.38 23.89 -6.25
CA LEU A 550 -10.70 24.47 -5.97
C LEU A 550 -11.74 23.37 -5.68
N SER A 551 -11.87 22.38 -6.55
CA SER A 551 -12.82 21.28 -6.37
C SER A 551 -12.57 20.49 -5.08
N VAL A 552 -11.31 20.22 -4.72
CA VAL A 552 -10.97 19.52 -3.47
C VAL A 552 -11.30 20.37 -2.24
N LEU A 553 -11.02 21.68 -2.27
CA LEU A 553 -11.36 22.57 -1.16
C LEU A 553 -12.88 22.71 -0.98
N GLU A 554 -13.65 22.77 -2.07
CA GLU A 554 -15.11 22.76 -2.04
C GLU A 554 -15.65 21.44 -1.45
N ALA A 555 -15.14 20.29 -1.90
CA ALA A 555 -15.51 18.99 -1.34
C ALA A 555 -15.15 18.87 0.15
N LEU A 556 -14.01 19.45 0.56
CA LEU A 556 -13.60 19.49 1.96
C LEU A 556 -14.52 20.38 2.80
N LEU A 557 -15.02 21.48 2.22
CA LEU A 557 -15.95 22.38 2.87
C LEU A 557 -17.30 21.69 3.09
N ASP A 558 -17.84 21.05 2.06
CA ASP A 558 -19.10 20.31 2.15
C ASP A 558 -19.01 19.15 3.15
N ALA A 559 -17.89 18.43 3.19
CA ALA A 559 -17.66 17.39 4.19
C ALA A 559 -17.54 17.95 5.63
N SER A 560 -17.23 19.24 5.79
CA SER A 560 -16.98 19.90 7.08
C SER A 560 -18.21 20.63 7.62
N THR A 561 -19.08 21.18 6.77
CA THR A 561 -20.30 21.89 7.15
C THR A 561 -21.35 21.01 7.86
N HIS A 562 -21.22 19.69 7.80
CA HIS A 562 -22.09 18.73 8.52
C HIS A 562 -21.59 18.39 9.96
N GLY A 563 -20.62 19.15 10.50
CA GLY A 563 -19.91 18.86 11.75
C GLY A 563 -20.27 19.73 12.97
N LYS A 564 -19.51 19.57 14.07
CA LYS A 564 -19.61 20.34 15.32
C LYS A 564 -19.10 21.79 15.15
N LEU A 565 -19.36 22.68 16.12
CA LEU A 565 -18.97 24.12 16.07
C LEU A 565 -17.49 24.39 15.78
N GLU A 566 -16.55 23.59 16.30
CA GLU A 566 -15.11 23.78 16.01
C GLU A 566 -14.81 23.62 14.50
N VAL A 567 -15.62 22.80 13.81
CA VAL A 567 -15.56 22.60 12.37
C VAL A 567 -16.12 23.81 11.61
N GLU A 568 -17.05 24.58 12.19
CA GLU A 568 -17.58 25.82 11.58
C GLU A 568 -16.48 26.91 11.52
N ALA A 569 -15.61 27.02 12.54
CA ALA A 569 -14.49 27.95 12.53
C ALA A 569 -13.41 27.55 11.50
N GLU A 570 -13.08 26.26 11.41
CA GLU A 570 -12.21 25.72 10.36
C GLU A 570 -12.83 25.93 8.97
N ALA A 571 -14.15 25.77 8.82
CA ALA A 571 -14.87 26.01 7.58
C ALA A 571 -14.74 27.47 7.11
N VAL A 572 -14.77 28.46 8.02
CA VAL A 572 -14.51 29.86 7.67
C VAL A 572 -13.12 30.05 7.07
N THR A 573 -12.09 29.41 7.65
CA THR A 573 -10.72 29.49 7.09
C THR A 573 -10.62 28.81 5.72
N LEU A 574 -11.38 27.73 5.51
CA LEU A 574 -11.45 27.03 4.23
C LEU A 574 -12.14 27.86 3.16
N VAL A 575 -13.26 28.51 3.48
CA VAL A 575 -13.96 29.46 2.59
C VAL A 575 -13.03 30.60 2.21
N ARG A 576 -12.25 31.15 3.15
CA ARG A 576 -11.22 32.14 2.84
C ARG A 576 -10.17 31.64 1.84
N CYS A 577 -9.71 30.40 1.99
CA CYS A 577 -8.77 29.80 1.03
C CYS A 577 -9.40 29.65 -0.36
N ILE A 578 -10.67 29.23 -0.43
CA ILE A 578 -11.44 29.12 -1.68
C ILE A 578 -11.59 30.49 -2.35
N ILE A 579 -12.05 31.51 -1.62
CA ILE A 579 -12.21 32.88 -2.13
C ILE A 579 -10.89 33.41 -2.69
N ARG A 580 -9.77 33.25 -1.95
CA ARG A 580 -8.44 33.65 -2.43
C ARG A 580 -8.04 32.94 -3.71
N LEU A 581 -8.34 31.65 -3.84
CA LEU A 581 -8.03 30.88 -5.03
C LEU A 581 -8.87 31.34 -6.22
N ILE A 582 -10.18 31.56 -6.03
CA ILE A 582 -11.07 32.08 -7.07
C ILE A 582 -10.59 33.45 -7.55
N LEU A 583 -10.30 34.39 -6.63
CA LEU A 583 -9.79 35.72 -7.00
C LEU A 583 -8.48 35.64 -7.79
N ARG A 584 -7.57 34.72 -7.41
CA ARG A 584 -6.33 34.48 -8.19
C ARG A 584 -6.61 33.93 -9.58
N MET A 585 -7.59 33.03 -9.73
CA MET A 585 -8.00 32.50 -11.04
C MET A 585 -8.69 33.57 -11.89
N MET A 586 -9.46 34.46 -11.28
CA MET A 586 -10.10 35.60 -11.96
C MET A 586 -9.08 36.62 -12.46
N SER A 587 -7.93 36.76 -11.81
CA SER A 587 -6.85 37.65 -12.26
C SER A 587 -6.05 37.13 -13.46
N GLU A 588 -6.32 35.91 -13.93
CA GLU A 588 -5.62 35.33 -15.08
C GLU A 588 -6.18 35.84 -16.42
N PRO A 589 -5.34 36.02 -17.46
CA PRO A 589 -5.80 36.43 -18.78
C PRO A 589 -6.81 35.43 -19.35
N GLY A 590 -7.98 35.91 -19.78
CA GLY A 590 -9.04 35.07 -20.34
C GLY A 590 -9.94 34.39 -19.32
N ALA A 591 -9.88 34.79 -18.05
CA ALA A 591 -10.82 34.33 -17.02
C ALA A 591 -12.27 34.72 -17.36
N ASP A 592 -13.18 33.75 -17.23
CA ASP A 592 -14.60 33.96 -17.48
C ASP A 592 -15.30 34.53 -16.24
N SER A 593 -15.44 35.86 -16.19
CA SER A 593 -16.12 36.56 -15.12
C SER A 593 -17.57 36.08 -14.93
N THR A 594 -18.25 35.66 -15.99
CA THR A 594 -19.64 35.18 -15.91
C THR A 594 -19.78 33.88 -15.11
N ARG A 595 -18.72 33.07 -15.05
CA ARG A 595 -18.67 31.84 -14.25
C ARG A 595 -18.10 32.07 -12.86
N PHE A 596 -17.06 32.88 -12.73
CA PHE A 596 -16.39 33.08 -11.44
C PHE A 596 -17.16 33.99 -10.49
N VAL A 597 -17.85 35.03 -10.99
CA VAL A 597 -18.61 35.96 -10.14
C VAL A 597 -19.70 35.25 -9.34
N PRO A 598 -20.58 34.41 -9.94
CA PRO A 598 -21.58 33.64 -9.18
C PRO A 598 -20.96 32.67 -8.18
N MET A 599 -19.83 32.05 -8.53
CA MET A 599 -19.10 31.14 -7.64
C MET A 599 -18.54 31.86 -6.42
N LEU A 600 -17.97 33.04 -6.63
CA LEU A 600 -17.44 33.89 -5.58
C LEU A 600 -18.55 34.33 -4.62
N LEU A 601 -19.70 34.76 -5.16
CA LEU A 601 -20.89 35.11 -4.39
C LEU A 601 -21.40 33.96 -3.53
N ARG A 602 -21.47 32.75 -4.09
CA ARG A 602 -21.86 31.55 -3.35
C ARG A 602 -20.97 31.37 -2.11
N HIS A 603 -19.65 31.45 -2.27
CA HIS A 603 -18.71 31.26 -1.18
C HIS A 603 -18.74 32.40 -0.16
N PHE A 604 -18.91 33.65 -0.58
CA PHE A 604 -19.14 34.77 0.35
C PHE A 604 -20.45 34.62 1.14
N THR A 605 -21.50 34.11 0.50
CA THR A 605 -22.79 33.83 1.15
C THR A 605 -22.65 32.70 2.17
N THR A 606 -21.92 31.63 1.83
CA THR A 606 -21.56 30.57 2.76
C THR A 606 -20.74 31.13 3.94
N ALA A 607 -19.75 32.01 3.68
CA ALA A 607 -18.98 32.67 4.73
C ALA A 607 -19.89 33.46 5.70
N LEU A 608 -20.81 34.25 5.16
CA LEU A 608 -21.76 35.02 5.96
C LEU A 608 -22.64 34.10 6.82
N SER A 609 -23.19 33.02 6.23
CA SER A 609 -24.02 32.07 6.98
C SER A 609 -23.27 31.41 8.15
N LEU A 610 -21.99 31.03 7.94
CA LEU A 610 -21.14 30.45 8.98
C LEU A 610 -20.83 31.47 10.08
N VAL A 611 -20.51 32.71 9.70
CA VAL A 611 -20.21 33.78 10.65
C VAL A 611 -21.45 34.13 11.49
N THR A 612 -22.63 34.24 10.88
CA THR A 612 -23.90 34.48 11.59
C THR A 612 -24.26 33.32 12.53
N ALA A 613 -24.07 32.07 12.09
CA ALA A 613 -24.30 30.90 12.93
C ALA A 613 -23.40 30.90 14.18
N LEU A 614 -22.12 31.24 14.01
CA LEU A 614 -21.17 31.31 15.11
C LEU A 614 -21.40 32.52 16.05
N GLU A 615 -21.84 33.67 15.51
CA GLU A 615 -22.26 34.84 16.31
C GLU A 615 -23.44 34.48 17.22
N SER A 616 -24.47 33.82 16.69
CA SER A 616 -25.67 33.44 17.45
C SER A 616 -25.38 32.54 18.66
N LYS A 617 -24.28 31.77 18.59
CA LYS A 617 -23.85 30.82 19.62
C LYS A 617 -22.84 31.41 20.61
N GLN A 618 -22.56 32.72 20.52
CA GLN A 618 -21.57 33.44 21.35
C GLN A 618 -20.18 32.77 21.39
N ASN A 619 -19.79 32.07 20.33
CA ASN A 619 -18.49 31.40 20.31
C ASN A 619 -17.39 32.40 19.91
N THR A 620 -16.47 32.65 20.83
CA THR A 620 -15.30 33.52 20.61
C THR A 620 -14.18 32.86 19.77
N ALA A 621 -14.38 31.61 19.33
CA ALA A 621 -13.43 30.89 18.48
C ALA A 621 -13.31 31.44 17.06
N ILE A 622 -14.27 32.23 16.57
CA ILE A 622 -14.01 33.00 15.34
C ILE A 622 -12.96 34.05 15.65
N GLY A 623 -11.80 33.94 15.01
CA GLY A 623 -10.85 35.04 15.01
C GLY A 623 -11.53 36.28 14.43
N THR A 624 -11.63 37.37 15.21
CA THR A 624 -12.01 38.70 14.72
C THR A 624 -11.28 39.07 13.42
N LYS A 625 -10.05 38.57 13.25
CA LYS A 625 -9.22 38.64 12.03
C LYS A 625 -9.87 38.02 10.78
N GLU A 626 -10.62 36.93 10.90
CA GLU A 626 -11.27 36.26 9.77
C GLU A 626 -12.47 37.06 9.27
N VAL A 627 -13.36 37.50 10.18
CA VAL A 627 -14.48 38.38 9.82
C VAL A 627 -13.97 39.70 9.24
N SER A 628 -12.93 40.28 9.85
CA SER A 628 -12.26 41.49 9.36
C SER A 628 -11.76 41.34 7.92
N TRP A 629 -11.13 40.21 7.61
CA TRP A 629 -10.65 39.94 6.26
C TRP A 629 -11.81 39.71 5.28
N LEU A 630 -12.85 38.96 5.67
CA LEU A 630 -13.98 38.64 4.80
C LEU A 630 -14.72 39.90 4.35
N TRP A 631 -15.10 40.81 5.28
CA TRP A 631 -15.81 42.03 4.89
C TRP A 631 -14.94 42.93 4.01
N ARG A 632 -13.65 43.12 4.34
CA ARG A 632 -12.73 43.93 3.53
C ARG A 632 -12.56 43.35 2.13
N THR A 633 -12.46 42.03 2.03
CA THR A 633 -12.29 41.35 0.74
C THR A 633 -13.57 41.42 -0.09
N ALA A 634 -14.74 41.23 0.51
CA ALA A 634 -16.02 41.41 -0.15
C ALA A 634 -16.18 42.87 -0.66
N TYR A 635 -15.88 43.86 0.19
CA TYR A 635 -15.92 45.28 -0.17
C TYR A 635 -15.00 45.60 -1.35
N ASN A 636 -13.72 45.25 -1.24
CA ASN A 636 -12.74 45.57 -2.28
C ASN A 636 -13.06 44.86 -3.60
N THR A 637 -13.58 43.62 -3.52
CA THR A 637 -14.00 42.90 -4.72
C THR A 637 -15.23 43.55 -5.37
N ALA A 638 -16.19 44.01 -4.57
CA ALA A 638 -17.33 44.75 -5.09
C ALA A 638 -16.91 46.06 -5.76
N VAL A 639 -15.99 46.82 -5.15
CA VAL A 639 -15.41 48.04 -5.72
C VAL A 639 -14.72 47.76 -7.05
N GLN A 640 -13.92 46.70 -7.13
CA GLN A 640 -13.30 46.28 -8.39
C GLN A 640 -14.36 45.87 -9.43
N GLY A 641 -15.39 45.15 -9.01
CA GLY A 641 -16.52 44.76 -9.84
C GLY A 641 -17.28 45.93 -10.44
N CYS A 642 -17.39 47.06 -9.73
CA CYS A 642 -18.00 48.29 -10.27
C CYS A 642 -17.33 48.80 -11.55
N SER A 643 -16.03 48.57 -11.72
CA SER A 643 -15.27 49.00 -12.90
C SER A 643 -15.05 47.91 -13.94
N GLU A 644 -15.09 46.63 -13.53
CA GLU A 644 -14.64 45.52 -14.39
C GLU A 644 -15.74 44.54 -14.80
N TRP A 645 -16.90 44.51 -14.12
CA TRP A 645 -17.92 43.48 -14.33
C TRP A 645 -19.18 44.03 -15.02
N ASP A 646 -19.09 44.22 -16.33
CA ASP A 646 -20.22 44.65 -17.15
C ASP A 646 -21.40 43.66 -17.07
N ASN A 647 -22.62 44.18 -16.90
CA ASN A 647 -23.88 43.41 -16.79
C ASN A 647 -23.99 42.46 -15.59
N GLN A 648 -23.16 42.66 -14.55
CA GLN A 648 -23.19 41.89 -13.29
C GLN A 648 -23.47 42.80 -12.08
N GLU A 649 -24.25 43.86 -12.28
CA GLU A 649 -24.51 44.88 -11.27
C GLU A 649 -25.22 44.31 -10.03
N ASP A 650 -26.12 43.35 -10.22
CA ASP A 650 -26.79 42.64 -9.11
C ASP A 650 -25.76 41.92 -8.23
N SER A 651 -24.79 41.25 -8.87
CA SER A 651 -23.73 40.52 -8.18
C SER A 651 -22.82 41.44 -7.38
N VAL A 652 -22.52 42.63 -7.93
CA VAL A 652 -21.75 43.67 -7.24
C VAL A 652 -22.53 44.21 -6.03
N SER A 653 -23.82 44.50 -6.20
CA SER A 653 -24.70 44.91 -5.10
C SER A 653 -24.77 43.85 -3.99
N ASP A 654 -24.90 42.57 -4.35
CA ASP A 654 -24.93 41.46 -3.39
C ASP A 654 -23.61 41.35 -2.60
N LEU A 655 -22.44 41.60 -3.24
CA LEU A 655 -21.16 41.63 -2.53
C LEU A 655 -21.06 42.80 -1.54
N PHE A 656 -21.57 43.99 -1.90
CA PHE A 656 -21.66 45.11 -0.97
C PHE A 656 -22.58 44.78 0.21
N ASP A 657 -23.70 44.10 -0.03
CA ASP A 657 -24.62 43.66 1.02
C ASP A 657 -23.98 42.62 1.95
N ILE A 658 -23.23 41.66 1.41
CA ILE A 658 -22.48 40.68 2.20
C ILE A 658 -21.39 41.40 3.03
N SER A 659 -20.64 42.31 2.41
CA SER A 659 -19.64 43.12 3.11
C SER A 659 -20.26 43.92 4.25
N ARG A 660 -21.39 44.59 4.01
CA ARG A 660 -22.13 45.35 5.01
C ARG A 660 -22.55 44.46 6.18
N GLN A 661 -23.16 43.31 5.92
CA GLN A 661 -23.62 42.40 6.96
C GLN A 661 -22.46 41.83 7.78
N LEU A 662 -21.37 41.42 7.14
CA LEU A 662 -20.16 40.97 7.84
C LEU A 662 -19.53 42.09 8.68
N LEU A 663 -19.55 43.34 8.20
CA LEU A 663 -19.06 44.50 8.94
C LEU A 663 -19.97 44.84 10.13
N GLU A 664 -21.29 44.75 10.00
CA GLU A 664 -22.24 44.91 11.11
C GLU A 664 -21.99 43.87 12.22
N ILE A 665 -21.72 42.62 11.86
CA ILE A 665 -21.32 41.57 12.81
C ILE A 665 -19.97 41.92 13.44
N TYR A 666 -19.01 42.36 12.63
CA TYR A 666 -17.67 42.75 13.11
C TYR A 666 -17.73 43.86 14.17
N LEU A 667 -18.56 44.87 13.98
CA LEU A 667 -18.73 46.00 14.90
C LEU A 667 -19.38 45.62 16.24
N ARG A 668 -20.00 44.44 16.35
CA ARG A 668 -20.57 43.95 17.62
C ARG A 668 -19.55 43.25 18.49
N PHE A 669 -18.34 42.96 17.99
CA PHE A 669 -17.29 42.34 18.79
C PHE A 669 -16.75 43.32 19.86
N PRO A 670 -16.64 42.90 21.14
CA PRO A 670 -16.22 43.79 22.24
C PRO A 670 -14.80 44.37 22.09
N VAL A 671 -13.94 43.71 21.30
CA VAL A 671 -12.52 44.05 21.10
C VAL A 671 -12.34 45.11 20.01
N VAL A 672 -13.38 45.39 19.22
CA VAL A 672 -13.30 46.38 18.14
C VAL A 672 -13.56 47.76 18.74
N GLU A 673 -12.51 48.55 18.92
CA GLU A 673 -12.65 49.97 19.17
C GLU A 673 -13.43 50.58 17.99
N SER A 674 -14.49 51.33 18.30
CA SER A 674 -15.34 51.97 17.28
C SER A 674 -14.58 53.12 16.61
N GLU A 675 -13.62 52.78 15.76
CA GLU A 675 -12.92 53.73 14.90
C GLU A 675 -13.91 54.34 13.90
N ALA A 676 -13.91 55.67 13.79
CA ALA A 676 -14.78 56.40 12.86
C ALA A 676 -14.69 55.89 11.41
N GLY A 677 -13.51 55.42 10.98
CA GLY A 677 -13.28 54.89 9.64
C GLY A 677 -14.12 53.65 9.29
N LEU A 678 -14.48 52.80 10.26
CA LEU A 678 -15.30 51.61 10.00
C LEU A 678 -16.74 51.98 9.63
N HIS A 679 -17.27 53.04 10.24
CA HIS A 679 -18.62 53.54 9.94
C HIS A 679 -18.73 54.11 8.52
N VAL A 680 -17.64 54.68 7.99
CA VAL A 680 -17.59 55.15 6.59
C VAL A 680 -17.73 53.97 5.62
N PHE A 681 -17.04 52.85 5.85
CA PHE A 681 -17.20 51.64 5.03
C PHE A 681 -18.61 51.06 5.12
N LEU A 682 -19.24 51.13 6.30
CA LEU A 682 -20.62 50.69 6.47
C LEU A 682 -21.59 51.54 5.65
N ILE A 683 -21.45 52.88 5.68
CA ILE A 683 -22.24 53.81 4.88
C ILE A 683 -22.03 53.55 3.39
N ASN A 684 -20.77 53.47 2.94
CA ASN A 684 -20.44 53.26 1.54
C ASN A 684 -20.98 51.94 1.00
N ALA A 685 -20.81 50.83 1.74
CA ALA A 685 -21.32 49.52 1.34
C ALA A 685 -22.85 49.50 1.29
N SER A 686 -23.51 50.12 2.28
CA SER A 686 -24.98 50.23 2.30
C SER A 686 -25.50 51.00 1.10
N PHE A 687 -24.92 52.18 0.83
CA PHE A 687 -25.31 53.01 -0.28
C PHE A 687 -25.04 52.32 -1.63
N ALA A 688 -23.85 51.74 -1.82
CA ALA A 688 -23.48 51.10 -3.08
C ALA A 688 -24.37 49.88 -3.39
N GLY A 689 -24.70 49.06 -2.38
CA GLY A 689 -25.64 47.95 -2.51
C GLY A 689 -27.02 48.41 -2.98
N ALA A 690 -27.60 49.41 -2.30
CA ALA A 690 -28.90 49.97 -2.62
C ALA A 690 -28.91 50.71 -3.97
N ALA A 691 -27.87 51.49 -4.28
CA ALA A 691 -27.76 52.28 -5.50
C ALA A 691 -27.61 51.41 -6.75
N GLY A 692 -26.86 50.31 -6.69
CA GLY A 692 -26.76 49.35 -7.79
C GLY A 692 -28.12 48.74 -8.15
N ARG A 693 -28.92 48.38 -7.14
CA ARG A 693 -30.29 47.90 -7.34
C ARG A 693 -31.22 49.01 -7.87
N GLY A 694 -31.08 50.25 -7.38
CA GLY A 694 -31.86 51.40 -7.87
C GLY A 694 -31.62 51.73 -9.35
N LYS A 695 -30.35 51.90 -9.73
CA LYS A 695 -29.93 52.34 -11.09
C LYS A 695 -30.41 51.41 -12.21
N LYS A 696 -30.40 50.09 -11.97
CA LYS A 696 -30.83 49.08 -12.94
C LYS A 696 -32.28 49.31 -13.38
N TRP A 697 -33.15 49.76 -12.49
CA TRP A 697 -34.57 49.96 -12.78
C TRP A 697 -34.91 51.39 -13.23
N THR A 698 -34.04 52.36 -12.94
CA THR A 698 -34.12 53.74 -13.45
C THR A 698 -33.77 53.84 -14.93
N TYR A 699 -32.68 53.20 -15.38
CA TYR A 699 -32.18 53.34 -16.76
C TYR A 699 -32.68 52.27 -17.73
N LEU A 700 -32.85 51.03 -17.29
CA LEU A 700 -33.36 49.96 -18.14
C LEU A 700 -34.88 49.91 -18.01
N ARG A 701 -35.61 50.78 -18.72
CA ARG A 701 -37.01 50.48 -19.09
C ARG A 701 -36.97 49.20 -19.92
N PRO A 702 -37.32 48.02 -19.39
CA PRO A 702 -37.22 46.80 -20.17
C PRO A 702 -38.32 46.87 -21.22
N LYS A 703 -37.93 46.92 -22.50
CA LYS A 703 -38.82 46.69 -23.63
C LYS A 703 -39.51 45.34 -23.39
N HIS A 704 -40.79 45.43 -23.06
CA HIS A 704 -41.75 44.34 -23.01
C HIS A 704 -41.48 43.17 -22.04
N ASP A 705 -42.60 42.65 -21.55
CA ASP A 705 -42.80 41.33 -20.94
C ASP A 705 -42.68 41.16 -19.42
N LEU A 706 -43.72 40.47 -18.91
CA LEU A 706 -44.01 40.00 -17.54
C LEU A 706 -44.45 41.08 -16.52
N TYR A 707 -45.74 41.44 -16.57
CA TYR A 707 -46.40 42.46 -15.73
C TYR A 707 -46.56 42.09 -14.24
N SER A 708 -46.50 40.80 -13.84
CA SER A 708 -46.81 40.39 -12.46
C SER A 708 -45.59 40.34 -11.53
N ARG A 709 -44.42 39.90 -12.00
CA ARG A 709 -43.19 39.79 -11.16
C ARG A 709 -42.50 41.14 -10.87
N LYS A 710 -42.88 42.21 -11.59
CA LYS A 710 -42.26 43.54 -11.50
C LYS A 710 -42.68 44.32 -10.25
N SER A 711 -43.90 44.15 -9.76
CA SER A 711 -44.41 44.92 -8.62
C SER A 711 -43.75 44.50 -7.30
N ASP A 712 -43.67 43.18 -7.03
CA ASP A 712 -43.09 42.68 -5.78
C ASP A 712 -41.59 42.95 -5.69
N HIS A 713 -40.87 42.86 -6.80
CA HIS A 713 -39.44 43.18 -6.83
C HIS A 713 -39.19 44.68 -6.62
N ARG A 714 -39.99 45.56 -7.23
CA ARG A 714 -39.91 47.02 -6.97
C ARG A 714 -40.20 47.36 -5.52
N LYS A 715 -41.17 46.69 -4.89
CA LYS A 715 -41.42 46.84 -3.44
C LYS A 715 -40.22 46.41 -2.61
N ALA A 716 -39.56 45.32 -2.96
CA ALA A 716 -38.34 44.88 -2.28
C ALA A 716 -37.20 45.91 -2.42
N VAL A 717 -37.00 46.48 -3.62
CA VAL A 717 -36.00 47.55 -3.83
C VAL A 717 -36.38 48.81 -3.04
N ALA A 718 -37.66 49.22 -3.03
CA ALA A 718 -38.13 50.34 -2.22
C ALA A 718 -37.84 50.14 -0.72
N GLN A 719 -38.12 48.94 -0.21
CA GLN A 719 -37.81 48.57 1.18
C GLN A 719 -36.31 48.65 1.48
N GLU A 720 -35.44 48.20 0.57
CA GLU A 720 -33.99 48.28 0.77
C GLU A 720 -33.48 49.72 0.72
N VAL A 721 -34.01 50.57 -0.17
CA VAL A 721 -33.67 52.01 -0.21
C VAL A 721 -34.04 52.68 1.12
N VAL A 722 -35.23 52.43 1.64
CA VAL A 722 -35.67 52.94 2.95
C VAL A 722 -34.81 52.38 4.08
N ALA A 723 -34.53 51.08 4.08
CA ALA A 723 -33.66 50.45 5.08
C ALA A 723 -32.25 51.04 5.05
N CYS A 724 -31.71 51.33 3.86
CA CYS A 724 -30.43 52.00 3.68
C CYS A 724 -30.45 53.43 4.23
N LYS A 725 -31.46 54.25 3.91
CA LYS A 725 -31.62 55.61 4.48
C LYS A 725 -31.61 55.57 6.01
N ASN A 726 -32.43 54.71 6.60
CA ASN A 726 -32.53 54.54 8.06
C ASN A 726 -31.19 54.09 8.67
N ARG A 727 -30.46 53.20 7.99
CA ARG A 727 -29.14 52.72 8.45
C ARG A 727 -28.12 53.86 8.45
N ILE A 728 -28.05 54.66 7.38
CA ILE A 728 -27.15 55.82 7.29
C ILE A 728 -27.50 56.87 8.37
N GLN A 729 -28.79 57.20 8.54
CA GLN A 729 -29.24 58.11 9.60
C GLN A 729 -28.94 57.60 11.01
N LYS A 730 -29.06 56.29 11.25
CA LYS A 730 -28.67 55.69 12.54
C LYS A 730 -27.17 55.87 12.83
N VAL A 731 -26.32 55.73 11.82
CA VAL A 731 -24.88 55.99 11.98
C VAL A 731 -24.63 57.46 12.32
N PHE A 732 -25.33 58.39 11.66
CA PHE A 732 -25.28 59.81 12.00
C PHE A 732 -25.70 60.12 13.44
N SER A 733 -26.78 59.51 13.94
CA SER A 733 -27.29 59.78 15.29
C SER A 733 -26.44 59.15 16.40
N THR A 734 -25.68 58.10 16.09
CA THR A 734 -24.97 57.29 17.09
C THR A 734 -23.48 57.64 17.17
N THR A 735 -22.89 58.12 16.07
CA THR A 735 -21.44 58.27 15.93
C THR A 735 -21.04 59.74 15.84
N GLY A 736 -20.64 60.36 16.94
CA GLY A 736 -20.14 61.75 17.00
C GLY A 736 -18.73 61.96 16.43
N ALA A 737 -18.20 61.02 15.63
CA ALA A 737 -16.80 60.93 15.25
C ALA A 737 -16.53 60.93 13.73
N LEU A 738 -17.54 61.14 12.88
CA LEU A 738 -17.34 61.27 11.43
C LEU A 738 -16.67 62.61 11.10
N GLY A 739 -15.71 62.61 10.18
CA GLY A 739 -15.11 63.85 9.67
C GLY A 739 -16.11 64.65 8.82
N GLU A 740 -15.89 65.97 8.70
CA GLU A 740 -16.79 66.86 7.94
C GLU A 740 -17.01 66.41 6.48
N GLU A 741 -15.98 65.89 5.82
CA GLU A 741 -16.09 65.37 4.45
C GLU A 741 -16.97 64.11 4.36
N ASP A 742 -16.85 63.20 5.32
CA ASP A 742 -17.65 61.98 5.36
C ASP A 742 -19.11 62.28 5.69
N VAL A 743 -19.34 63.27 6.57
CA VAL A 743 -20.68 63.82 6.84
C VAL A 743 -21.29 64.37 5.55
N ARG A 744 -20.56 65.20 4.80
CA ARG A 744 -21.02 65.71 3.49
C ARG A 744 -21.34 64.58 2.51
N ARG A 745 -20.47 63.57 2.41
CA ARG A 745 -20.67 62.42 1.52
C ARG A 745 -21.93 61.64 1.88
N ALA A 746 -22.15 61.37 3.17
CA ALA A 746 -23.31 60.65 3.62
C ALA A 746 -24.63 61.45 3.42
N HIS A 747 -24.61 62.78 3.55
CA HIS A 747 -25.76 63.62 3.15
C HIS A 747 -26.04 63.52 1.64
N SER A 748 -24.98 63.56 0.81
CA SER A 748 -25.14 63.36 -0.64
C SER A 748 -25.74 61.99 -0.98
N PHE A 749 -25.37 60.92 -0.27
CA PHE A 749 -25.99 59.61 -0.42
C PHE A 749 -27.47 59.60 -0.04
N LEU A 750 -27.86 60.24 1.07
CA LEU A 750 -29.26 60.37 1.46
C LEU A 750 -30.08 61.11 0.40
N ASN A 751 -29.55 62.19 -0.16
CA ASN A 751 -30.18 62.94 -1.25
C ASN A 751 -30.45 62.04 -2.47
N ILE A 752 -29.44 61.29 -2.93
CA ILE A 752 -29.59 60.36 -4.06
C ILE A 752 -30.61 59.25 -3.75
N LEU A 753 -30.59 58.69 -2.54
CA LEU A 753 -31.56 57.67 -2.12
C LEU A 753 -32.99 58.22 -2.11
N SER A 754 -33.21 59.48 -1.72
CA SER A 754 -34.53 60.12 -1.82
C SER A 754 -35.01 60.27 -3.27
N VAL A 755 -34.11 60.54 -4.22
CA VAL A 755 -34.46 60.55 -5.67
C VAL A 755 -34.88 59.15 -6.11
N PHE A 756 -34.11 58.11 -5.78
CA PHE A 756 -34.48 56.73 -6.11
C PHE A 756 -35.80 56.30 -5.47
N GLU A 757 -36.04 56.67 -4.22
CA GLU A 757 -37.27 56.36 -3.52
C GLU A 757 -38.49 57.03 -4.19
N THR A 758 -38.34 58.30 -4.57
CA THR A 758 -39.36 59.05 -5.32
C THR A 758 -39.66 58.37 -6.64
N GLU A 759 -38.63 58.00 -7.40
CA GLU A 759 -38.79 57.35 -8.69
C GLU A 759 -39.52 56.01 -8.57
N ILE A 760 -39.08 55.16 -7.63
CA ILE A 760 -39.71 53.86 -7.39
C ILE A 760 -41.17 54.04 -6.92
N ALA A 761 -41.45 55.04 -6.07
CA ALA A 761 -42.80 55.37 -5.62
C ALA A 761 -43.70 55.83 -6.78
N CYS A 762 -43.18 56.63 -7.72
CA CYS A 762 -43.89 57.00 -8.95
C CYS A 762 -44.21 55.76 -9.79
N GLN A 763 -43.21 54.89 -10.01
CA GLN A 763 -43.39 53.64 -10.76
C GLN A 763 -44.36 52.65 -10.10
N LEU A 764 -44.47 52.66 -8.77
CA LEU A 764 -45.42 51.88 -7.98
C LEU A 764 -46.79 52.57 -7.82
N LYS A 765 -46.92 53.82 -8.31
CA LYS A 765 -48.11 54.68 -8.15
C LYS A 765 -48.51 54.93 -6.69
N THR A 766 -47.54 54.89 -5.78
CA THR A 766 -47.72 55.20 -4.35
C THR A 766 -47.50 56.69 -4.12
N TRP A 767 -48.46 57.50 -4.58
CA TRP A 767 -48.35 58.97 -4.61
C TRP A 767 -48.25 59.62 -3.23
N SER A 768 -48.87 59.03 -2.19
CA SER A 768 -48.71 59.52 -0.81
C SER A 768 -47.25 59.46 -0.36
N ARG A 769 -46.55 58.37 -0.73
CA ARG A 769 -45.14 58.19 -0.38
C ARG A 769 -44.23 59.21 -1.05
N VAL A 770 -44.55 59.63 -2.28
CA VAL A 770 -43.80 60.70 -2.97
C VAL A 770 -43.80 61.98 -2.13
N LEU A 771 -44.98 62.40 -1.64
CA LEU A 771 -45.09 63.61 -0.81
C LEU A 771 -44.36 63.45 0.53
N GLU A 772 -44.47 62.28 1.17
CA GLU A 772 -43.72 61.96 2.39
C GLU A 772 -42.21 62.05 2.18
N VAL A 773 -41.69 61.52 1.05
CA VAL A 773 -40.26 61.57 0.74
C VAL A 773 -39.78 63.01 0.52
N ILE A 774 -40.57 63.85 -0.11
CA ILE A 774 -40.27 65.28 -0.28
C ILE A 774 -40.19 65.96 1.10
N GLU A 775 -41.16 65.73 1.98
CA GLU A 775 -41.13 66.27 3.34
C GLU A 775 -39.94 65.75 4.16
N GLU A 776 -39.64 64.45 4.10
CA GLU A 776 -38.47 63.86 4.77
C GLU A 776 -37.17 64.48 4.27
N THR A 777 -37.06 64.69 2.96
CA THR A 777 -35.88 65.30 2.33
C THR A 777 -35.76 66.76 2.77
N ALA A 778 -36.85 67.53 2.76
CA ALA A 778 -36.88 68.92 3.20
C ALA A 778 -36.45 69.12 4.67
N ARG A 779 -36.69 68.13 5.54
CA ARG A 779 -36.24 68.16 6.95
C ARG A 779 -34.76 67.81 7.14
N THR A 780 -34.10 67.29 6.11
CA THR A 780 -32.68 66.89 6.17
C THR A 780 -31.79 68.13 6.01
N GLN A 781 -30.70 68.22 6.79
CA GLN A 781 -29.75 69.33 6.66
C GLN A 781 -28.90 69.17 5.40
N ASN A 782 -28.55 70.25 4.72
CA ASN A 782 -27.68 70.25 3.51
C ASN A 782 -28.24 69.47 2.30
N VAL A 783 -29.50 69.70 1.96
CA VAL A 783 -30.07 69.18 0.70
C VAL A 783 -29.51 69.96 -0.49
N ASP A 784 -29.05 69.22 -1.50
CA ASP A 784 -28.66 69.83 -2.77
C ASP A 784 -29.88 70.15 -3.62
N LEU A 785 -29.92 71.33 -4.25
CA LEU A 785 -31.03 71.73 -5.13
C LEU A 785 -31.23 70.73 -6.28
N GLY A 786 -30.15 70.12 -6.76
CA GLY A 786 -30.21 69.07 -7.79
C GLY A 786 -31.08 67.88 -7.39
N THR A 787 -31.24 67.60 -6.09
CA THR A 787 -32.14 66.57 -5.56
C THR A 787 -33.59 66.89 -5.86
N PHE A 788 -34.00 68.13 -5.54
CA PHE A 788 -35.35 68.62 -5.78
C PHE A 788 -35.65 68.78 -7.27
N GLU A 789 -34.65 69.16 -8.06
CA GLU A 789 -34.75 69.17 -9.53
C GLU A 789 -34.99 67.77 -10.07
N ALA A 790 -34.21 66.78 -9.65
CA ALA A 790 -34.40 65.41 -10.10
C ALA A 790 -35.79 64.86 -9.73
N VAL A 791 -36.28 65.13 -8.51
CA VAL A 791 -37.64 64.78 -8.09
C VAL A 791 -38.69 65.47 -8.97
N THR A 792 -38.50 66.76 -9.25
CA THR A 792 -39.40 67.55 -10.11
C THR A 792 -39.44 66.98 -11.52
N ASP A 793 -38.29 66.69 -12.12
CA ASP A 793 -38.17 66.12 -13.46
C ASP A 793 -38.83 64.73 -13.54
N ILE A 794 -38.64 63.88 -12.53
CA ILE A 794 -39.30 62.57 -12.43
C ILE A 794 -40.82 62.74 -12.48
N LEU A 795 -41.37 63.64 -11.65
CA LEU A 795 -42.80 63.87 -11.57
C LEU A 795 -43.37 64.49 -12.85
N TRP A 796 -42.60 65.37 -13.50
CA TRP A 796 -43.01 66.04 -14.73
C TRP A 796 -43.06 65.10 -15.94
N VAL A 797 -42.14 64.13 -16.00
CA VAL A 797 -42.08 63.12 -17.07
C VAL A 797 -43.12 62.01 -16.87
N GLU A 798 -43.55 61.77 -15.62
CA GLU A 798 -44.47 60.67 -15.30
C GLU A 798 -45.93 60.99 -15.68
N LYS A 799 -46.39 60.40 -16.79
CA LYS A 799 -47.71 60.68 -17.39
C LYS A 799 -48.88 60.25 -16.50
N ASP A 800 -48.66 59.27 -15.63
CA ASP A 800 -49.70 58.75 -14.74
C ASP A 800 -49.81 59.54 -13.42
N CYS A 801 -48.98 60.58 -13.22
CA CYS A 801 -49.00 61.42 -12.02
C CYS A 801 -50.30 62.24 -11.95
N PRO A 802 -51.12 62.10 -10.88
CA PRO A 802 -52.30 62.91 -10.70
C PRO A 802 -51.93 64.39 -10.58
N VAL A 803 -52.68 65.26 -11.25
CA VAL A 803 -52.44 66.72 -11.26
C VAL A 803 -52.40 67.30 -9.84
N GLU A 804 -53.24 66.80 -8.93
CA GLU A 804 -53.24 67.19 -7.51
C GLU A 804 -51.92 66.86 -6.80
N VAL A 805 -51.33 65.70 -7.11
CA VAL A 805 -50.07 65.22 -6.52
C VAL A 805 -48.91 66.02 -7.11
N LEU A 806 -48.90 66.23 -8.43
CA LEU A 806 -47.89 67.05 -9.10
C LEU A 806 -47.88 68.47 -8.52
N PHE A 807 -49.06 69.08 -8.36
CA PHE A 807 -49.19 70.39 -7.72
C PHE A 807 -48.65 70.39 -6.28
N ALA A 808 -49.13 69.47 -5.43
CA ALA A 808 -48.72 69.41 -4.03
C ALA A 808 -47.20 69.16 -3.87
N ALA A 809 -46.62 68.34 -4.75
CA ALA A 809 -45.19 68.08 -4.77
C ALA A 809 -44.39 69.32 -5.20
N LEU A 810 -44.79 70.01 -6.27
CA LEU A 810 -44.13 71.24 -6.72
C LEU A 810 -44.23 72.35 -5.67
N GLU A 811 -45.38 72.50 -5.03
CA GLU A 811 -45.60 73.43 -3.92
C GLU A 811 -44.66 73.11 -2.74
N ALA A 812 -44.61 71.84 -2.32
CA ALA A 812 -43.72 71.40 -1.23
C ALA A 812 -42.23 71.59 -1.57
N ILE A 813 -41.82 71.28 -2.81
CA ILE A 813 -40.44 71.45 -3.28
C ILE A 813 -40.05 72.93 -3.33
N LEU A 814 -40.95 73.81 -3.81
CA LEU A 814 -40.72 75.25 -3.86
C LEU A 814 -40.50 75.79 -2.45
N HIS A 815 -41.38 75.45 -1.49
CA HIS A 815 -41.24 75.87 -0.10
C HIS A 815 -39.94 75.34 0.54
N ALA A 816 -39.65 74.05 0.38
CA ALA A 816 -38.42 73.46 0.91
C ALA A 816 -37.15 74.10 0.33
N SER A 817 -37.16 74.45 -0.97
CA SER A 817 -36.01 75.08 -1.64
C SER A 817 -35.79 76.54 -1.20
N LEU A 818 -36.88 77.24 -0.87
CA LEU A 818 -36.84 78.59 -0.29
C LEU A 818 -36.33 78.55 1.16
N ASP A 819 -36.84 77.62 1.97
CA ASP A 819 -36.42 77.46 3.37
C ASP A 819 -34.94 77.09 3.50
N CYS A 820 -34.41 76.32 2.55
CA CYS A 820 -32.98 75.97 2.48
C CYS A 820 -32.11 77.06 1.84
N ALA A 821 -32.68 78.16 1.33
CA ALA A 821 -31.99 79.25 0.63
C ALA A 821 -31.12 78.81 -0.56
N VAL A 822 -31.52 77.74 -1.28
CA VAL A 822 -30.72 77.16 -2.38
C VAL A 822 -31.27 77.55 -3.76
N LEU A 823 -32.47 78.13 -3.84
CA LEU A 823 -33.16 78.39 -5.11
C LEU A 823 -32.73 79.70 -5.77
N SER A 824 -32.29 79.67 -7.03
CA SER A 824 -32.04 80.89 -7.82
C SER A 824 -33.35 81.53 -8.29
N VAL A 825 -33.33 82.85 -8.53
CA VAL A 825 -34.51 83.59 -9.02
C VAL A 825 -34.98 83.05 -10.37
N GLU A 826 -34.04 82.64 -11.23
CA GLU A 826 -34.35 82.00 -12.51
C GLU A 826 -35.17 80.71 -12.33
N LYS A 827 -34.76 79.80 -11.43
CA LYS A 827 -35.47 78.54 -11.20
C LYS A 827 -36.79 78.76 -10.47
N PHE A 828 -36.80 79.67 -9.49
CA PHE A 828 -38.01 80.13 -8.81
C PHE A 828 -39.08 80.58 -9.82
N SER A 829 -38.70 81.42 -10.79
CA SER A 829 -39.64 81.93 -11.80
C SER A 829 -40.27 80.81 -12.65
N ARG A 830 -39.48 79.80 -13.06
CA ARG A 830 -39.97 78.67 -13.87
C ARG A 830 -40.87 77.73 -13.09
N TRP A 831 -40.53 77.42 -11.85
CA TRP A 831 -41.36 76.57 -10.99
C TRP A 831 -42.67 77.27 -10.63
N LEU A 832 -42.62 78.57 -10.37
CA LEU A 832 -43.80 79.39 -10.14
C LEU A 832 -44.71 79.43 -11.37
N ARG A 833 -44.15 79.61 -12.57
CA ARG A 833 -44.89 79.49 -13.84
C ARG A 833 -45.62 78.15 -13.92
N ALA A 834 -44.93 77.04 -13.64
CA ALA A 834 -45.51 75.70 -13.68
C ALA A 834 -46.70 75.56 -12.72
N ILE A 835 -46.53 76.00 -11.47
CA ILE A 835 -47.57 75.97 -10.44
C ILE A 835 -48.79 76.83 -10.86
N CYS A 836 -48.56 78.07 -11.27
CA CYS A 836 -49.62 78.97 -11.73
C CYS A 836 -50.35 78.41 -12.96
N THR A 837 -49.64 77.80 -13.90
CA THR A 837 -50.24 77.19 -15.10
C THR A 837 -51.18 76.04 -14.72
N ILE A 838 -50.77 75.19 -13.78
CA ILE A 838 -51.61 74.08 -13.28
C ILE A 838 -52.86 74.63 -12.59
N LEU A 839 -52.72 75.58 -11.66
CA LEU A 839 -53.85 76.18 -10.93
C LEU A 839 -54.85 76.85 -11.87
N LEU A 840 -54.37 77.66 -12.81
CA LEU A 840 -55.22 78.37 -13.76
C LEU A 840 -55.91 77.43 -14.76
N SER A 841 -55.30 76.29 -15.09
CA SER A 841 -55.95 75.28 -15.95
C SER A 841 -57.16 74.60 -15.29
N ARG A 842 -57.13 74.41 -13.96
CA ARG A 842 -58.26 73.88 -13.17
C ARG A 842 -59.36 74.92 -12.97
N ASN A 843 -58.96 76.19 -12.86
CA ASN A 843 -59.82 77.37 -12.85
C ASN A 843 -60.95 77.36 -11.79
N SER A 844 -60.75 76.74 -10.63
CA SER A 844 -61.67 76.92 -9.50
C SER A 844 -61.41 78.26 -8.79
N ALA A 845 -62.38 78.76 -8.02
CA ALA A 845 -62.20 80.01 -7.26
C ALA A 845 -61.06 79.92 -6.23
N ALA A 846 -60.88 78.75 -5.60
CA ALA A 846 -59.77 78.49 -4.68
C ALA A 846 -58.44 78.46 -5.43
N ASP A 847 -58.38 77.85 -6.62
CA ASP A 847 -57.16 77.77 -7.43
C ASP A 847 -56.72 79.14 -7.93
N ARG A 848 -57.66 79.97 -8.41
CA ARG A 848 -57.37 81.36 -8.82
C ARG A 848 -56.88 82.20 -7.64
N THR A 849 -57.47 82.02 -6.45
CA THR A 849 -57.03 82.71 -5.22
C THR A 849 -55.61 82.31 -4.82
N LYS A 850 -55.23 81.04 -4.96
CA LYS A 850 -53.84 80.60 -4.75
C LYS A 850 -52.91 81.13 -5.83
N ALA A 851 -53.31 81.07 -7.09
CA ALA A 851 -52.48 81.48 -8.22
C ALA A 851 -52.11 82.97 -8.12
N ILE A 852 -53.05 83.85 -7.78
CA ILE A 852 -52.75 85.27 -7.57
C ILE A 852 -51.79 85.49 -6.39
N GLY A 853 -51.87 84.66 -5.34
CA GLY A 853 -50.92 84.70 -4.23
C GLY A 853 -49.48 84.40 -4.66
N TYR A 854 -49.27 83.43 -5.55
CA TYR A 854 -47.95 83.19 -6.14
C TYR A 854 -47.50 84.32 -7.05
N VAL A 855 -48.40 84.90 -7.85
CA VAL A 855 -48.07 86.08 -8.66
C VAL A 855 -47.62 87.25 -7.79
N GLU A 856 -48.28 87.49 -6.66
CA GLU A 856 -47.87 88.53 -5.70
C GLU A 856 -46.49 88.25 -5.10
N GLN A 857 -46.15 86.97 -4.83
CA GLN A 857 -44.79 86.58 -4.43
C GLN A 857 -43.79 86.88 -5.55
N ALA A 858 -44.10 86.56 -6.81
CA ALA A 858 -43.26 86.89 -7.96
C ALA A 858 -43.06 88.41 -8.12
N VAL A 859 -44.09 89.22 -7.84
CA VAL A 859 -43.99 90.68 -7.80
C VAL A 859 -43.04 91.15 -6.70
N GLY A 860 -43.07 90.53 -5.53
CA GLY A 860 -42.11 90.80 -4.45
C GLY A 860 -40.67 90.57 -4.90
N VAL A 861 -40.39 89.42 -5.53
CA VAL A 861 -39.05 89.08 -6.06
C VAL A 861 -38.63 90.04 -7.19
N LEU A 862 -39.57 90.44 -8.07
CA LEU A 862 -39.34 91.45 -9.11
C LEU A 862 -38.94 92.82 -8.54
N GLN A 863 -39.54 93.21 -7.41
CA GLN A 863 -39.23 94.46 -6.73
C GLN A 863 -37.88 94.41 -6.00
N GLU A 864 -37.56 93.26 -5.39
CA GLU A 864 -36.29 93.04 -4.68
C GLU A 864 -35.09 93.01 -5.63
N HIS A 865 -35.23 92.40 -6.81
CA HIS A 865 -34.19 92.27 -7.84
C HIS A 865 -34.42 93.20 -9.06
N ALA A 866 -34.86 94.43 -8.80
CA ALA A 866 -35.26 95.39 -9.83
C ALA A 866 -34.10 96.10 -10.56
N ALA A 867 -32.86 95.96 -10.07
CA ALA A 867 -31.69 96.63 -10.66
C ALA A 867 -31.29 95.98 -11.99
N ASP A 868 -31.00 96.79 -13.02
CA ASP A 868 -30.73 96.32 -14.38
C ASP A 868 -29.47 95.43 -14.51
N ASP A 869 -28.53 95.54 -13.57
CA ASP A 869 -27.28 94.75 -13.53
C ASP A 869 -27.29 93.63 -12.47
N ASP A 870 -28.45 93.27 -11.91
CA ASP A 870 -28.52 92.20 -10.89
C ASP A 870 -28.34 90.81 -11.54
N PRO A 871 -27.32 90.03 -11.16
CA PRO A 871 -27.14 88.66 -11.65
C PRO A 871 -28.27 87.69 -11.23
N GLN A 872 -29.13 88.07 -10.27
CA GLN A 872 -30.36 87.36 -9.88
C GLN A 872 -31.63 88.06 -10.40
N ALA A 873 -31.53 88.90 -11.43
CA ALA A 873 -32.68 89.53 -12.05
C ALA A 873 -33.70 88.48 -12.56
N TYR A 874 -34.98 88.75 -12.34
CA TYR A 874 -36.06 87.89 -12.83
C TYR A 874 -36.00 87.75 -14.37
N PRO A 875 -36.06 86.54 -14.96
CA PRO A 875 -35.84 86.36 -16.39
C PRO A 875 -36.85 87.10 -17.27
N MET A 876 -36.40 87.75 -18.34
CA MET A 876 -37.24 88.64 -19.14
C MET A 876 -38.42 87.94 -19.83
N ASP A 877 -38.23 86.73 -20.32
CA ASP A 877 -39.30 85.90 -20.88
C ASP A 877 -40.36 85.55 -19.83
N GLU A 878 -39.93 85.30 -18.59
CA GLU A 878 -40.80 85.06 -17.44
C GLU A 878 -41.60 86.30 -17.05
N ARG A 879 -41.02 87.50 -17.11
CA ARG A 879 -41.77 88.75 -16.88
C ARG A 879 -42.86 88.98 -17.93
N HIS A 880 -42.56 88.68 -19.20
CA HIS A 880 -43.53 88.77 -20.29
C HIS A 880 -44.68 87.78 -20.11
N TRP A 881 -44.34 86.52 -19.77
CA TRP A 881 -45.35 85.51 -19.49
C TRP A 881 -46.22 85.89 -18.29
N LEU A 882 -45.63 86.32 -17.19
CA LEU A 882 -46.36 86.72 -15.98
C LEU A 882 -47.32 87.86 -16.29
N MET A 883 -46.85 88.91 -16.97
CA MET A 883 -47.69 90.03 -17.42
C MET A 883 -48.88 89.54 -18.27
N GLY A 884 -48.61 88.73 -19.30
CA GLY A 884 -49.65 88.23 -20.20
C GLY A 884 -50.68 87.38 -19.47
N THR A 885 -50.23 86.45 -18.64
CA THR A 885 -51.08 85.54 -17.87
C THR A 885 -51.97 86.30 -16.88
N VAL A 886 -51.41 87.25 -16.13
CA VAL A 886 -52.14 88.04 -15.13
C VAL A 886 -53.19 88.93 -15.79
N TYR A 887 -52.85 89.61 -16.89
CA TYR A 887 -53.82 90.42 -17.64
C TYR A 887 -54.95 89.58 -18.24
N ASN A 888 -54.61 88.46 -18.91
CA ASN A 888 -55.60 87.58 -19.54
C ASN A 888 -56.54 86.96 -18.49
N THR A 889 -56.01 86.49 -17.36
CA THR A 889 -56.81 85.95 -16.26
C THR A 889 -57.73 87.03 -15.67
N GLY A 890 -57.26 88.27 -15.53
CA GLY A 890 -58.09 89.40 -15.11
C GLY A 890 -59.26 89.69 -16.07
N ILE A 891 -59.01 89.61 -17.39
CA ILE A 891 -60.06 89.74 -18.42
C ILE A 891 -61.06 88.59 -18.33
N GLU A 892 -60.61 87.35 -18.17
CA GLU A 892 -61.47 86.17 -18.01
C GLU A 892 -62.38 86.31 -16.78
N CYS A 893 -61.84 86.72 -15.63
CA CYS A 893 -62.61 87.00 -14.42
C CYS A 893 -63.62 88.16 -14.63
N LEU A 894 -63.23 89.23 -15.32
CA LEU A 894 -64.13 90.34 -15.65
C LEU A 894 -65.29 89.90 -16.56
N HIS A 895 -65.02 89.05 -17.56
CA HIS A 895 -66.05 88.48 -18.43
C HIS A 895 -66.97 87.53 -17.67
N ALA A 896 -66.44 86.76 -16.73
CA ALA A 896 -67.20 85.88 -15.84
C ALA A 896 -67.93 86.64 -14.70
N SER A 897 -67.79 87.97 -14.62
CA SER A 897 -68.35 88.82 -13.56
C SER A 897 -67.82 88.52 -12.14
N TYR A 898 -66.63 87.92 -12.02
CA TYR A 898 -65.90 87.78 -10.75
C TYR A 898 -65.12 89.07 -10.49
N LEU A 899 -65.85 90.13 -10.15
CA LEU A 899 -65.29 91.48 -10.17
C LEU A 899 -64.17 91.66 -9.13
N ASP A 900 -64.28 91.07 -7.92
CA ASP A 900 -63.26 91.18 -6.85
C ASP A 900 -61.95 90.50 -7.27
N GLU A 901 -62.06 89.32 -7.90
CA GLU A 901 -60.91 88.59 -8.42
C GLU A 901 -60.28 89.37 -9.59
N ALA A 902 -61.10 89.83 -10.55
CA ALA A 902 -60.64 90.61 -11.70
C ALA A 902 -59.86 91.85 -11.26
N LYS A 903 -60.35 92.54 -10.21
CA LYS A 903 -59.68 93.69 -9.62
C LYS A 903 -58.25 93.35 -9.19
N ARG A 904 -58.10 92.31 -8.38
CA ARG A 904 -56.80 91.88 -7.83
C ARG A 904 -55.81 91.48 -8.94
N TRP A 905 -56.28 90.77 -9.98
CA TRP A 905 -55.45 90.44 -11.14
C TRP A 905 -55.00 91.69 -11.93
N PHE A 906 -55.88 92.66 -12.18
CA PHE A 906 -55.47 93.90 -12.88
C PHE A 906 -54.49 94.75 -12.06
N GLU A 907 -54.64 94.81 -10.74
CA GLU A 907 -53.70 95.52 -9.85
C GLU A 907 -52.30 94.88 -9.88
N ALA A 908 -52.23 93.55 -9.85
CA ALA A 908 -50.97 92.83 -10.04
C ALA A 908 -50.38 93.09 -11.44
N ALA A 909 -51.20 93.07 -12.50
CA ALA A 909 -50.74 93.35 -13.87
C ALA A 909 -50.15 94.76 -13.99
N ALA A 910 -50.84 95.78 -13.46
CA ALA A 910 -50.36 97.16 -13.46
C ALA A 910 -49.00 97.30 -12.75
N THR A 911 -48.78 96.55 -11.68
CA THR A 911 -47.51 96.53 -10.96
C THR A 911 -46.39 95.89 -11.78
N ILE A 912 -46.66 94.76 -12.44
CA ILE A 912 -45.66 94.03 -13.26
C ILE A 912 -45.21 94.86 -14.48
N CYS A 913 -46.05 95.78 -15.00
CA CYS A 913 -45.73 96.60 -16.18
C CYS A 913 -44.43 97.39 -16.02
N ARG A 914 -44.10 97.78 -14.80
CA ARG A 914 -42.89 98.54 -14.47
C ARG A 914 -41.61 97.77 -14.74
N PHE A 915 -41.69 96.45 -14.87
CA PHE A 915 -40.53 95.55 -15.00
C PHE A 915 -40.40 94.92 -16.39
N VAL A 916 -41.22 95.33 -17.37
CA VAL A 916 -41.24 94.78 -18.73
C VAL A 916 -40.99 95.89 -19.76
N PRO A 917 -40.26 95.63 -20.86
CA PRO A 917 -40.10 96.60 -21.95
C PRO A 917 -41.44 97.07 -22.52
N ASP A 918 -41.53 98.36 -22.86
CA ASP A 918 -42.78 99.02 -23.29
C ASP A 918 -43.89 99.00 -22.21
N GLY A 919 -43.47 99.02 -20.94
CA GLY A 919 -44.33 98.93 -19.77
C GLY A 919 -45.37 100.04 -19.65
N GLU A 920 -45.03 101.27 -20.05
CA GLU A 920 -45.93 102.43 -19.98
C GLU A 920 -47.16 102.28 -20.89
N ALA A 921 -46.95 101.91 -22.16
CA ALA A 921 -48.04 101.69 -23.11
C ALA A 921 -48.94 100.51 -22.68
N ARG A 922 -48.33 99.44 -22.14
CA ARG A 922 -49.09 98.30 -21.59
C ARG A 922 -49.87 98.68 -20.33
N SER A 923 -49.30 99.52 -19.48
CA SER A 923 -49.95 100.04 -18.26
C SER A 923 -51.17 100.90 -18.61
N GLU A 924 -51.08 101.76 -19.62
CA GLU A 924 -52.21 102.58 -20.11
C GLU A 924 -53.39 101.72 -20.60
N LYS A 925 -53.09 100.64 -21.32
CA LYS A 925 -54.10 99.66 -21.77
C LYS A 925 -54.77 98.94 -20.58
N ILE A 926 -53.99 98.53 -19.59
CA ILE A 926 -54.50 97.90 -18.36
C ILE A 926 -55.37 98.91 -17.59
N ALA A 927 -54.91 100.14 -17.40
CA ALA A 927 -55.64 101.20 -16.71
C ALA A 927 -56.97 101.53 -17.37
N THR A 928 -57.03 101.58 -18.71
CA THR A 928 -58.26 101.79 -19.47
C THR A 928 -59.26 100.65 -19.21
N THR A 929 -58.80 99.40 -19.28
CA THR A 929 -59.62 98.21 -19.02
C THR A 929 -60.09 98.16 -17.55
N TYR A 930 -59.20 98.49 -16.63
CA TYR A 930 -59.47 98.52 -15.18
C TYR A 930 -60.48 99.61 -14.81
N THR A 931 -60.42 100.78 -15.46
CA THR A 931 -61.42 101.86 -15.28
C THR A 931 -62.81 101.40 -15.74
N GLN A 932 -62.91 100.59 -16.80
CA GLN A 932 -64.16 100.00 -17.25
C GLN A 932 -64.71 98.95 -16.25
N LEU A 933 -63.84 98.17 -15.61
CA LEU A 933 -64.22 97.27 -14.50
C LEU A 933 -64.76 98.08 -13.30
N LEU A 934 -64.05 99.12 -12.86
CA LEU A 934 -64.46 99.96 -11.73
C LEU A 934 -65.82 100.65 -11.97
N ALA A 935 -66.09 101.07 -13.21
CA ALA A 935 -67.39 101.61 -13.61
C ALA A 935 -68.54 100.58 -13.53
N ARG A 936 -68.24 99.28 -13.63
CA ARG A 936 -69.22 98.19 -13.42
C ARG A 936 -69.42 97.83 -11.95
N TYR A 937 -68.45 98.12 -11.09
CA TYR A 937 -68.52 97.95 -9.63
C TYR A 937 -69.34 99.03 -8.91
N SER A 938 -69.44 100.20 -9.54
CA SER A 938 -70.08 101.40 -8.98
C SER A 938 -71.56 101.52 -9.38
N ARG A 939 -72.11 100.50 -10.04
CA ARG A 939 -73.55 100.25 -10.21
C ARG A 939 -73.94 99.04 -9.37
#